data_AF-A0A6F9DCS4-F1
#
_entry.id   AF-A0A6F9DCS4-F1
#
_cell.length_a   1.000
_cell.length_b   1.000
_cell.length_c   1.000
_cell.angle_alpha   90.00
_cell.angle_beta   90.00
_cell.angle_gamma   90.00
#
_symmetry.space_group_name_H-M   'P 1'
#
loop_
_entity.id
_entity.type
_entity.pdbx_description
1 polymer ?
#
loop_
_entity_poly.entity_id
_entity_poly.type
_entity_poly.pdbx_seq_one_letter_code
_entity_poly.pdbx_strand_id
1 'polypeptide(L)'
;MKALTSTAAKSSERLKKSQNDKTQRSSNDEGSGSEDQSNAESSSEQADDESSHVEEKNADSQIQHLRSQIFTLTTSLSTVTKEKVKIVATYQADKKNLKQEHESQMKMLKEENSTLAKKWQGLEDEFDKTRERVRIQQADREQEQATHSIMLREIQRMLNDERTKNENLEAVIKELRSAAQNADQEAQQNTDYKWRVNQLEEELHEVRNRLHTAETEANIPSPLLLQLQEEMEKMKLEHKRQLELERHHVEEVEMRERQIAKNEEERVADLENRLVQISNKLGMYDGSRQKDQLSIQKLKDRISQLGVENTLLSKQLDAFKLSKKEDMSLSSLKSKLEEALDIDGLKEQLVRYQQLLKEAAAKSNEPVDLTDVVMSFQSEDYQKLYLESQQELLQLKEEFERYKTRAQNVLKNMKGGHSSSGGGAGCNREQEELKRQLQEARERHFHLRATCDDAQEKSAQLVVEHQRELEKLAAVHRAELESQQEKHNRRITEVEREIRSQRERTVAMLADKDKEIKHLKAYTSAFSSEYQTVGHVPEYVPRRSSGTDDVQDPTEESVSEIMNKGSINDSNMIHYVEQLARKDVTINSIRRHKKQLELQIRQLQGAGIMKDEKYSQEVAKLKEAMMEYERKTLRESANMEYLKNILFQYLTTSDATARQRILVAITTILQFSPDESRRAGVKMR
;
A
#
# COMPACT_ATOMS: atom_id res chain seq x y z
N MET A 1 42.27 -19.93 38.07
CA MET A 1 41.76 -19.38 39.35
C MET A 1 40.29 -19.78 39.43
N LYS A 2 39.93 -21.01 39.85
CA LYS A 2 39.76 -21.52 41.23
C LYS A 2 38.57 -20.88 41.98
N ALA A 3 37.68 -21.74 42.50
CA ALA A 3 36.34 -21.49 43.09
C ALA A 3 35.32 -20.96 42.05
N LEU A 4 34.26 -21.66 41.66
CA LEU A 4 33.16 -22.15 42.48
C LEU A 4 32.47 -23.40 41.86
N THR A 5 32.86 -24.59 42.29
CA THR A 5 32.14 -25.85 42.04
C THR A 5 31.96 -26.59 43.37
N SER A 6 30.87 -26.28 44.11
CA SER A 6 30.64 -26.87 45.44
C SER A 6 29.15 -26.87 45.83
N THR A 7 28.31 -27.58 45.05
CA THR A 7 26.88 -27.77 45.40
C THR A 7 26.28 -29.10 44.93
N ALA A 8 27.11 -30.12 44.67
CA ALA A 8 26.68 -31.43 44.16
C ALA A 8 27.06 -32.61 45.09
N ALA A 9 27.15 -32.39 46.40
CA ALA A 9 27.68 -33.36 47.37
C ALA A 9 26.84 -33.52 48.66
N LYS A 10 25.52 -33.28 48.61
CA LYS A 10 24.61 -33.50 49.76
C LYS A 10 23.28 -34.16 49.36
N SER A 11 23.37 -35.41 48.90
CA SER A 11 22.21 -36.29 48.69
C SER A 11 22.50 -37.80 48.84
N SER A 12 23.65 -38.18 49.42
CA SER A 12 24.05 -39.59 49.65
C SER A 12 24.21 -39.92 51.14
N GLU A 13 23.35 -39.37 52.00
CA GLU A 13 23.47 -39.51 53.46
C GLU A 13 22.12 -39.73 54.16
N ARG A 14 21.35 -40.72 53.66
CA ARG A 14 20.29 -41.43 54.43
C ARG A 14 19.76 -42.63 53.63
N LEU A 15 20.43 -43.79 53.75
CA LEU A 15 19.84 -45.15 53.64
C LEU A 15 20.88 -46.28 53.82
N LYS A 16 21.60 -46.28 54.95
CA LYS A 16 22.27 -47.49 55.49
C LYS A 16 22.25 -47.46 57.02
N LYS A 17 21.16 -47.96 57.63
CA LYS A 17 21.13 -48.32 59.06
C LYS A 17 20.13 -49.44 59.37
N SER A 18 20.43 -50.63 58.85
CA SER A 18 20.19 -51.91 59.53
C SER A 18 20.99 -52.98 58.78
N GLN A 19 21.61 -53.92 59.50
CA GLN A 19 22.67 -54.88 59.10
C GLN A 19 24.11 -54.35 59.12
N ASN A 20 24.68 -54.26 60.33
CA ASN A 20 25.85 -55.07 60.67
C ASN A 20 26.01 -55.09 62.20
N ASP A 21 25.85 -56.25 62.84
CA ASP A 21 26.45 -56.50 64.16
C ASP A 21 26.74 -58.00 64.29
N LYS A 22 28.01 -58.38 64.11
CA LYS A 22 28.45 -59.79 64.13
C LYS A 22 29.97 -59.95 64.32
N THR A 23 30.47 -59.53 65.47
CA THR A 23 31.79 -59.93 66.03
C THR A 23 31.79 -59.58 67.53
N GLN A 24 32.35 -60.33 68.48
CA GLN A 24 33.46 -61.30 68.41
C GLN A 24 33.26 -62.54 69.32
N ARG A 25 34.21 -63.49 69.23
CA ARG A 25 34.44 -64.61 70.16
C ARG A 25 35.19 -64.17 71.43
N SER A 26 34.80 -64.69 72.58
CA SER A 26 35.66 -65.28 73.65
C SER A 26 34.72 -65.90 74.69
N SER A 27 34.70 -67.21 74.97
CA SER A 27 35.68 -68.00 75.71
C SER A 27 35.94 -67.51 77.15
N ASN A 28 35.71 -68.43 78.09
CA ASN A 28 35.81 -68.41 79.57
C ASN A 28 34.42 -68.44 80.23
N ASP A 29 33.98 -69.49 80.95
CA ASP A 29 34.59 -70.48 81.87
C ASP A 29 34.62 -70.04 83.34
N GLU A 30 34.39 -71.02 84.22
CA GLU A 30 34.15 -70.97 85.68
C GLU A 30 32.96 -70.11 86.16
N GLY A 31 32.14 -70.51 87.15
CA GLY A 31 32.03 -71.71 87.99
C GLY A 31 30.76 -71.55 88.87
N SER A 32 30.41 -72.35 89.87
CA SER A 32 30.89 -73.64 90.41
C SER A 32 29.80 -74.17 91.37
N GLY A 33 29.87 -75.43 91.81
CA GLY A 33 28.96 -76.03 92.81
C GLY A 33 28.38 -77.39 92.37
N SER A 34 29.22 -78.41 92.13
CA SER A 34 29.79 -79.36 93.13
C SER A 34 28.77 -80.46 93.50
N GLU A 35 28.93 -81.70 93.00
CA GLU A 35 29.61 -82.86 93.67
C GLU A 35 28.67 -83.54 94.69
N ASP A 36 28.59 -84.87 94.85
CA ASP A 36 29.54 -85.98 94.69
C ASP A 36 28.85 -87.27 94.11
N GLN A 37 29.51 -88.23 93.43
CA GLN A 37 30.28 -89.40 93.93
C GLN A 37 29.52 -90.27 94.98
N SER A 38 29.60 -91.61 95.03
CA SER A 38 30.14 -92.67 94.13
C SER A 38 29.69 -94.08 94.59
N ASN A 39 29.93 -95.10 93.75
CA ASN A 39 30.26 -96.52 94.06
C ASN A 39 29.38 -97.49 94.91
N ALA A 40 29.06 -98.63 94.27
CA ALA A 40 29.34 -100.04 94.69
C ALA A 40 28.58 -100.77 95.83
N GLU A 41 28.72 -102.12 95.78
CA GLU A 41 28.23 -103.21 96.67
C GLU A 41 26.71 -103.53 96.58
N SER A 42 26.18 -104.76 96.45
CA SER A 42 26.58 -106.19 96.60
C SER A 42 26.01 -106.88 97.86
N SER A 43 25.77 -108.21 97.76
CA SER A 43 25.14 -109.14 98.74
C SER A 43 23.58 -109.11 98.71
N SER A 44 22.78 -110.19 98.78
CA SER A 44 22.79 -111.42 99.62
C SER A 44 22.75 -111.12 101.13
N GLU A 45 22.04 -111.84 102.00
CA GLU A 45 21.48 -113.20 101.95
C GLU A 45 20.37 -113.40 103.03
N GLN A 46 20.01 -114.65 103.36
CA GLN A 46 19.12 -115.13 104.46
C GLN A 46 17.59 -114.97 104.26
N ALA A 47 16.71 -115.97 104.41
CA ALA A 47 16.67 -117.34 104.99
C ALA A 47 16.28 -117.47 106.49
N ASP A 48 15.23 -118.28 106.72
CA ASP A 48 14.71 -118.94 107.94
C ASP A 48 13.60 -119.90 107.41
N ASP A 49 13.28 -121.10 107.92
CA ASP A 49 13.76 -121.95 109.03
C ASP A 49 13.45 -123.45 108.68
N GLU A 50 13.95 -124.43 109.45
CA GLU A 50 13.73 -125.89 109.21
C GLU A 50 12.34 -126.41 109.68
N SER A 51 11.90 -127.68 109.66
CA SER A 51 12.52 -129.04 109.50
C SER A 51 11.42 -130.07 109.08
N SER A 52 11.56 -131.40 108.95
CA SER A 52 12.63 -132.38 109.25
C SER A 52 12.55 -133.68 108.37
N HIS A 53 12.66 -134.87 108.98
CA HIS A 53 12.72 -136.25 108.47
C HIS A 53 11.33 -136.94 108.63
N VAL A 54 10.89 -138.04 107.99
CA VAL A 54 11.49 -139.36 107.64
C VAL A 54 10.72 -139.99 106.43
N GLU A 55 11.24 -141.10 105.88
CA GLU A 55 10.58 -142.18 105.10
C GLU A 55 10.92 -142.31 103.60
N GLU A 56 12.08 -142.93 103.36
CA GLU A 56 12.57 -143.43 102.06
C GLU A 56 11.74 -144.59 101.48
N LYS A 57 10.49 -144.32 101.06
CA LYS A 57 9.73 -145.19 100.12
C LYS A 57 9.04 -144.43 98.97
N ASN A 58 9.33 -143.14 98.82
CA ASN A 58 8.76 -142.25 97.79
C ASN A 58 9.78 -141.66 96.78
N ALA A 59 11.06 -142.05 96.86
CA ALA A 59 12.16 -141.40 96.15
C ALA A 59 12.00 -141.40 94.61
N ASP A 60 11.57 -142.51 94.01
CA ASP A 60 11.42 -142.60 92.54
C ASP A 60 10.28 -141.71 92.00
N SER A 61 9.16 -141.60 92.72
CA SER A 61 8.05 -140.70 92.37
C SER A 61 8.50 -139.23 92.41
N GLN A 62 9.31 -138.86 93.41
CA GLN A 62 9.78 -137.50 93.61
C GLN A 62 10.86 -137.11 92.59
N ILE A 63 11.74 -138.04 92.20
CA ILE A 63 12.72 -137.85 91.11
C ILE A 63 12.01 -137.66 89.76
N GLN A 64 10.93 -138.42 89.49
CA GLN A 64 10.12 -138.21 88.27
C GLN A 64 9.42 -136.84 88.28
N HIS A 65 8.91 -136.39 89.42
CA HIS A 65 8.30 -135.07 89.58
C HIS A 65 9.31 -133.92 89.40
N LEU A 66 10.52 -134.03 89.94
CA LEU A 66 11.59 -133.05 89.70
C LEU A 66 12.03 -133.02 88.23
N ARG A 67 12.09 -134.18 87.56
CA ARG A 67 12.38 -134.25 86.12
C ARG A 67 11.29 -133.59 85.27
N SER A 68 10.01 -133.77 85.60
CA SER A 68 8.90 -133.11 84.88
C SER A 68 8.84 -131.60 85.16
N GLN A 69 9.17 -131.16 86.37
CA GLN A 69 9.35 -129.73 86.69
C GLN A 69 10.53 -129.12 85.92
N ILE A 70 11.71 -129.75 85.93
CA ILE A 70 12.87 -129.30 85.15
C ILE A 70 12.55 -129.26 83.65
N PHE A 71 11.83 -130.26 83.12
CA PHE A 71 11.38 -130.24 81.72
C PHE A 71 10.40 -129.09 81.44
N THR A 72 9.47 -128.82 82.36
CA THR A 72 8.51 -127.70 82.25
C THR A 72 9.22 -126.34 82.31
N LEU A 73 10.21 -126.18 83.20
CA LEU A 73 11.05 -124.98 83.29
C LEU A 73 11.99 -124.83 82.09
N THR A 74 12.51 -125.93 81.54
CA THR A 74 13.37 -125.90 80.35
C THR A 74 12.57 -125.56 79.10
N THR A 75 11.33 -126.07 79.00
CA THR A 75 10.43 -125.74 77.90
C THR A 75 9.89 -124.31 78.01
N SER A 76 9.55 -123.82 79.21
CA SER A 76 9.16 -122.42 79.40
C SER A 76 10.33 -121.45 79.19
N LEU A 77 11.54 -121.80 79.62
CA LEU A 77 12.76 -121.04 79.27
C LEU A 77 13.03 -121.08 77.76
N SER A 78 12.74 -122.21 77.08
CA SER A 78 12.84 -122.32 75.62
C SER A 78 11.80 -121.45 74.90
N THR A 79 10.55 -121.36 75.38
CA THR A 79 9.55 -120.46 74.80
C THR A 79 9.90 -119.01 75.07
N VAL A 80 10.25 -118.64 76.31
CA VAL A 80 10.67 -117.28 76.67
C VAL A 80 11.92 -116.83 75.91
N THR A 81 12.90 -117.72 75.67
CA THR A 81 14.06 -117.38 74.83
C THR A 81 13.70 -117.24 73.36
N LYS A 82 12.84 -118.11 72.81
CA LYS A 82 12.31 -117.96 71.44
C LYS A 82 11.50 -116.68 71.27
N GLU A 83 10.70 -116.30 72.26
CA GLU A 83 9.92 -115.07 72.30
C GLU A 83 10.81 -113.85 72.46
N LYS A 84 11.82 -113.88 73.34
CA LYS A 84 12.84 -112.85 73.45
C LYS A 84 13.59 -112.65 72.13
N VAL A 85 13.97 -113.73 71.43
CA VAL A 85 14.60 -113.65 70.11
C VAL A 85 13.64 -113.06 69.07
N LYS A 86 12.36 -113.45 69.07
CA LYS A 86 11.33 -112.84 68.20
C LYS A 86 11.17 -111.34 68.48
N ILE A 87 11.02 -110.94 69.74
CA ILE A 87 10.83 -109.53 70.15
C ILE A 87 12.08 -108.70 69.84
N VAL A 88 13.29 -109.25 70.02
CA VAL A 88 14.53 -108.58 69.62
C VAL A 88 14.63 -108.47 68.10
N ALA A 89 14.20 -109.49 67.35
CA ALA A 89 14.17 -109.43 65.88
C ALA A 89 13.13 -108.42 65.35
N THR A 90 11.92 -108.35 65.93
CA THR A 90 10.93 -107.31 65.57
C THR A 90 11.45 -105.93 65.95
N TYR A 91 11.99 -105.74 67.15
CA TYR A 91 12.59 -104.45 67.54
C TYR A 91 13.75 -104.02 66.62
N GLN A 92 14.59 -104.95 66.16
CA GLN A 92 15.65 -104.65 65.18
C GLN A 92 15.07 -104.30 63.80
N ALA A 93 14.01 -104.99 63.36
CA ALA A 93 13.30 -104.65 62.13
C ALA A 93 12.62 -103.27 62.23
N ASP A 94 11.89 -103.00 63.31
CA ASP A 94 11.22 -101.72 63.57
C ASP A 94 12.23 -100.57 63.67
N LYS A 95 13.37 -100.78 64.35
CA LYS A 95 14.47 -99.80 64.39
C LYS A 95 15.08 -99.54 63.01
N LYS A 96 15.10 -100.53 62.11
CA LYS A 96 15.54 -100.34 60.71
C LYS A 96 14.47 -99.61 59.89
N ASN A 97 13.20 -99.98 60.06
CA ASN A 97 12.06 -99.35 59.38
C ASN A 97 11.94 -97.87 59.76
N LEU A 98 11.99 -97.53 61.06
CA LEU A 98 11.99 -96.16 61.57
C LEU A 98 13.17 -95.33 61.05
N LYS A 99 14.36 -95.94 60.91
CA LYS A 99 15.51 -95.27 60.27
C LYS A 99 15.27 -95.00 58.79
N GLN A 100 14.76 -95.99 58.05
CA GLN A 100 14.45 -95.85 56.63
C GLN A 100 13.34 -94.82 56.38
N GLU A 101 12.34 -94.77 57.27
CA GLU A 101 11.26 -93.77 57.24
C GLU A 101 11.79 -92.36 57.58
N HIS A 102 12.62 -92.23 58.61
CA HIS A 102 13.28 -90.95 58.91
C HIS A 102 14.20 -90.50 57.75
N GLU A 103 14.91 -91.42 57.11
CA GLU A 103 15.73 -91.12 55.93
C GLU A 103 14.89 -90.74 54.70
N SER A 104 13.72 -91.34 54.49
CA SER A 104 12.82 -90.96 53.39
C SER A 104 12.16 -89.61 53.66
N GLN A 105 11.65 -89.37 54.87
CA GLN A 105 11.14 -88.06 55.30
C GLN A 105 12.19 -86.96 55.16
N MET A 106 13.44 -87.21 55.57
CA MET A 106 14.55 -86.25 55.40
C MET A 106 14.97 -86.04 53.94
N LYS A 107 14.71 -86.98 53.03
CA LYS A 107 14.88 -86.77 51.58
C LYS A 107 13.75 -85.92 51.02
N MET A 108 12.49 -86.26 51.35
CA MET A 108 11.31 -85.47 50.95
C MET A 108 11.45 -84.00 51.40
N LEU A 109 11.80 -83.75 52.67
CA LEU A 109 12.02 -82.39 53.17
C LEU A 109 13.16 -81.65 52.44
N LYS A 110 14.21 -82.34 52.00
CA LYS A 110 15.31 -81.73 51.21
C LYS A 110 14.87 -81.42 49.78
N GLU A 111 14.10 -82.30 49.16
CA GLU A 111 13.55 -82.11 47.82
C GLU A 111 12.51 -80.99 47.81
N GLU A 112 11.60 -80.97 48.78
CA GLU A 112 10.64 -79.88 49.00
C GLU A 112 11.36 -78.54 49.20
N ASN A 113 12.33 -78.46 50.11
CA ASN A 113 13.15 -77.25 50.31
C ASN A 113 13.88 -76.82 49.03
N SER A 114 14.39 -77.77 48.23
CA SER A 114 15.02 -77.48 46.93
C SER A 114 14.02 -76.92 45.90
N THR A 115 12.80 -77.46 45.84
CA THR A 115 11.73 -76.90 44.98
C THR A 115 11.24 -75.54 45.46
N LEU A 116 11.15 -75.32 46.78
CA LEU A 116 10.78 -74.04 47.38
C LEU A 116 11.86 -72.98 47.10
N ALA A 117 13.15 -73.33 47.24
CA ALA A 117 14.25 -72.42 46.90
C ALA A 117 14.24 -72.01 45.42
N LYS A 118 13.97 -72.96 44.50
CA LYS A 118 13.83 -72.67 43.06
C LYS A 118 12.61 -71.79 42.76
N LYS A 119 11.46 -72.04 43.41
CA LYS A 119 10.27 -71.19 43.30
C LYS A 119 10.53 -69.78 43.84
N TRP A 120 11.23 -69.66 44.96
CA TRP A 120 11.60 -68.38 45.56
C TRP A 120 12.53 -67.59 44.64
N GLN A 121 13.57 -68.23 44.08
CA GLN A 121 14.45 -67.59 43.09
C GLN A 121 13.68 -67.15 41.83
N GLY A 122 12.76 -67.96 41.31
CA GLY A 122 11.93 -67.59 40.17
C GLY A 122 11.01 -66.40 40.45
N LEU A 123 10.44 -66.33 41.66
CA LEU A 123 9.63 -65.18 42.11
C LEU A 123 10.49 -63.92 42.30
N GLU A 124 11.72 -64.04 42.80
CA GLU A 124 12.65 -62.91 42.92
C GLU A 124 13.05 -62.37 41.53
N ASP A 125 13.36 -63.27 40.57
CA ASP A 125 13.63 -62.90 39.17
C ASP A 125 12.42 -62.21 38.50
N GLU A 126 11.20 -62.62 38.82
CA GLU A 126 9.97 -61.95 38.35
C GLU A 126 9.73 -60.61 39.05
N PHE A 127 10.05 -60.50 40.34
CA PHE A 127 10.00 -59.27 41.09
C PHE A 127 10.99 -58.23 40.52
N ASP A 128 12.25 -58.60 40.27
CA ASP A 128 13.22 -57.68 39.68
C ASP A 128 12.87 -57.32 38.21
N LYS A 129 12.32 -58.25 37.42
CA LYS A 129 11.80 -57.94 36.06
C LYS A 129 10.63 -56.95 36.10
N THR A 130 9.70 -57.09 37.05
CA THR A 130 8.57 -56.15 37.19
C THR A 130 9.02 -54.81 37.74
N ARG A 131 9.96 -54.79 38.68
CA ARG A 131 10.63 -53.59 39.20
C ARG A 131 11.36 -52.81 38.12
N GLU A 132 12.13 -53.47 37.26
CA GLU A 132 12.81 -52.80 36.14
C GLU A 132 11.80 -52.30 35.08
N ARG A 133 10.72 -53.05 34.81
CA ARG A 133 9.63 -52.57 33.95
C ARG A 133 8.98 -51.30 34.51
N VAL A 134 8.75 -51.23 35.83
CA VAL A 134 8.24 -50.02 36.49
C VAL A 134 9.24 -48.86 36.39
N ARG A 135 10.55 -49.14 36.55
CA ARG A 135 11.62 -48.14 36.39
C ARG A 135 11.64 -47.55 34.97
N ILE A 136 11.59 -48.39 33.94
CA ILE A 136 11.55 -47.97 32.54
C ILE A 136 10.31 -47.12 32.27
N GLN A 137 9.11 -47.59 32.66
CA GLN A 137 7.88 -46.82 32.52
C GLN A 137 7.86 -45.50 33.28
N GLN A 138 8.67 -45.37 34.34
CA GLN A 138 8.82 -44.10 35.05
C GLN A 138 9.78 -43.16 34.31
N ALA A 139 10.90 -43.67 33.79
CA ALA A 139 11.82 -42.90 32.95
C ALA A 139 11.15 -42.41 31.65
N ASP A 140 10.35 -43.26 30.99
CA ASP A 140 9.58 -42.91 29.79
C ASP A 140 8.60 -41.77 30.10
N ARG A 141 7.85 -41.86 31.20
CA ARG A 141 6.93 -40.78 31.65
C ARG A 141 7.65 -39.50 32.01
N GLU A 142 8.85 -39.57 32.61
CA GLU A 142 9.68 -38.40 32.91
C GLU A 142 10.19 -37.75 31.61
N GLN A 143 10.55 -38.56 30.59
CA GLN A 143 10.92 -38.09 29.25
C GLN A 143 9.72 -37.47 28.51
N GLU A 144 8.53 -38.07 28.55
CA GLU A 144 7.29 -37.51 28.00
C GLU A 144 6.92 -36.18 28.68
N GLN A 145 7.00 -36.10 30.01
CA GLN A 145 6.80 -34.84 30.74
C GLN A 145 7.83 -33.77 30.33
N ALA A 146 9.09 -34.17 30.11
CA ALA A 146 10.13 -33.26 29.62
C ALA A 146 9.83 -32.76 28.20
N THR A 147 9.44 -33.62 27.25
CA THR A 147 9.09 -33.20 25.88
C THR A 147 7.82 -32.36 25.85
N HIS A 148 6.79 -32.71 26.62
CA HIS A 148 5.61 -31.87 26.80
C HIS A 148 5.97 -30.50 27.40
N SER A 149 6.91 -30.41 28.34
CA SER A 149 7.38 -29.12 28.89
C SER A 149 8.11 -28.26 27.85
N ILE A 150 8.78 -28.87 26.88
CA ILE A 150 9.44 -28.17 25.77
C ILE A 150 8.39 -27.71 24.76
N MET A 151 7.48 -28.60 24.37
CA MET A 151 6.38 -28.29 23.45
C MET A 151 5.46 -27.19 23.98
N LEU A 152 5.14 -27.17 25.28
CA LEU A 152 4.35 -26.10 25.90
C LEU A 152 5.09 -24.75 25.87
N ARG A 153 6.40 -24.74 26.13
CA ARG A 153 7.23 -23.52 25.98
C ARG A 153 7.31 -23.06 24.53
N GLU A 154 7.35 -23.99 23.58
CA GLU A 154 7.37 -23.70 22.15
C GLU A 154 6.03 -23.08 21.69
N ILE A 155 4.90 -23.67 22.08
CA ILE A 155 3.56 -23.15 21.80
C ILE A 155 3.37 -21.77 22.47
N GLN A 156 3.83 -21.59 23.71
CA GLN A 156 3.79 -20.29 24.39
C GLN A 156 4.65 -19.24 23.69
N ARG A 157 5.83 -19.61 23.17
CA ARG A 157 6.68 -18.73 22.36
C ARG A 157 5.99 -18.35 21.06
N MET A 158 5.54 -19.33 20.27
CA MET A 158 4.81 -19.08 19.02
C MET A 158 3.55 -18.22 19.24
N LEU A 159 2.78 -18.46 20.31
CA LEU A 159 1.61 -17.64 20.66
C LEU A 159 2.01 -16.19 21.00
N ASN A 160 3.14 -15.97 21.65
CA ASN A 160 3.65 -14.64 21.97
C ASN A 160 4.21 -13.93 20.71
N ASP A 161 4.87 -14.68 19.83
CA ASP A 161 5.35 -14.19 18.54
C ASP A 161 4.16 -13.79 17.64
N GLU A 162 3.08 -14.58 17.59
CA GLU A 162 1.86 -14.21 16.87
C GLU A 162 1.12 -13.02 17.50
N ARG A 163 1.11 -12.90 18.83
CA ARG A 163 0.55 -11.71 19.51
C ARG A 163 1.32 -10.44 19.17
N THR A 164 2.64 -10.46 19.26
CA THR A 164 3.48 -9.29 18.93
C THR A 164 3.41 -8.95 17.44
N LYS A 165 3.32 -9.95 16.54
CA LYS A 165 2.99 -9.71 15.12
C LYS A 165 1.64 -9.02 14.95
N ASN A 166 0.59 -9.49 15.61
CA ASN A 166 -0.73 -8.84 15.56
C ASN A 166 -0.68 -7.40 16.11
N GLU A 167 -0.02 -7.16 17.24
CA GLU A 167 0.16 -5.82 17.82
C GLU A 167 0.91 -4.88 16.85
N ASN A 168 1.96 -5.38 16.20
CA ASN A 168 2.70 -4.64 15.17
C ASN A 168 1.85 -4.36 13.93
N LEU A 169 1.10 -5.34 13.43
CA LEU A 169 0.19 -5.16 12.29
C LEU A 169 -0.95 -4.20 12.62
N GLU A 170 -1.51 -4.25 13.83
CA GLU A 170 -2.48 -3.28 14.32
C GLU A 170 -1.90 -1.87 14.42
N ALA A 171 -0.64 -1.73 14.86
CA ALA A 171 0.05 -0.44 14.90
C ALA A 171 0.21 0.14 13.48
N VAL A 172 0.69 -0.66 12.53
CA VAL A 172 0.79 -0.28 11.11
C VAL A 172 -0.58 0.06 10.52
N ILE A 173 -1.64 -0.69 10.84
CA ILE A 173 -3.01 -0.38 10.39
C ILE A 173 -3.51 0.94 11.00
N LYS A 174 -3.19 1.24 12.27
CA LYS A 174 -3.52 2.53 12.91
C LYS A 174 -2.77 3.69 12.24
N GLU A 175 -1.48 3.51 11.95
CA GLU A 175 -0.66 4.48 11.23
C GLU A 175 -1.20 4.74 9.82
N LEU A 176 -1.44 3.69 9.02
CA LEU A 176 -2.01 3.81 7.67
C LEU A 176 -3.41 4.46 7.68
N ARG A 177 -4.25 4.18 8.68
CA ARG A 177 -5.53 4.86 8.85
C ARG A 177 -5.37 6.34 9.18
N SER A 178 -4.39 6.71 10.02
CA SER A 178 -4.10 8.12 10.31
C SER A 178 -3.54 8.85 9.09
N ALA A 179 -2.67 8.20 8.30
CA ALA A 179 -2.17 8.74 7.05
C ALA A 179 -3.28 8.92 6.01
N ALA A 180 -4.21 7.97 5.91
CA ALA A 180 -5.41 8.10 5.06
C ALA A 180 -6.31 9.25 5.53
N GLN A 181 -6.56 9.39 6.84
CA GLN A 181 -7.33 10.51 7.39
C GLN A 181 -6.66 11.87 7.13
N ASN A 182 -5.33 11.95 7.22
CA ASN A 182 -4.59 13.16 6.89
C ASN A 182 -4.70 13.47 5.39
N ALA A 183 -4.57 12.47 4.51
CA ALA A 183 -4.76 12.62 3.06
C ALA A 183 -6.20 13.04 2.70
N ASP A 184 -7.22 12.53 3.40
CA ASP A 184 -8.61 12.95 3.25
C ASP A 184 -8.82 14.41 3.71
N GLN A 185 -8.18 14.83 4.81
CA GLN A 185 -8.19 16.23 5.26
C GLN A 185 -7.47 17.16 4.28
N GLU A 186 -6.31 16.75 3.74
CA GLU A 186 -5.61 17.49 2.69
C GLU A 186 -6.43 17.54 1.40
N ALA A 187 -7.16 16.48 1.04
CA ALA A 187 -8.06 16.48 -0.09
C ALA A 187 -9.24 17.45 0.10
N GLN A 188 -9.83 17.50 1.30
CA GLN A 188 -10.89 18.45 1.66
C GLN A 188 -10.39 19.90 1.63
N GLN A 189 -9.22 20.18 2.21
CA GLN A 189 -8.59 21.50 2.11
C GLN A 189 -8.31 21.88 0.65
N ASN A 190 -7.85 20.94 -0.19
CA ASN A 190 -7.68 21.16 -1.62
C ASN A 190 -9.01 21.42 -2.36
N THR A 191 -10.13 20.83 -1.95
CA THR A 191 -11.45 21.18 -2.51
C THR A 191 -11.91 22.57 -2.06
N ASP A 192 -11.65 22.96 -0.82
CA ASP A 192 -11.98 24.29 -0.30
C ASP A 192 -11.13 25.38 -0.97
N TYR A 193 -9.82 25.14 -1.15
CA TYR A 193 -8.95 26.03 -1.90
C TYR A 193 -9.38 26.15 -3.37
N LYS A 194 -9.75 25.05 -4.03
CA LYS A 194 -10.31 25.10 -5.39
C LYS A 194 -11.60 25.89 -5.46
N TRP A 195 -12.51 25.71 -4.50
CA TRP A 195 -13.75 26.47 -4.43
C TRP A 195 -13.47 27.97 -4.25
N ARG A 196 -12.55 28.35 -3.35
CA ARG A 196 -12.16 29.77 -3.15
C ARG A 196 -11.43 30.35 -4.36
N VAL A 197 -10.61 29.56 -5.07
CA VAL A 197 -9.99 29.98 -6.34
C VAL A 197 -11.07 30.24 -7.39
N ASN A 198 -12.02 29.32 -7.60
CA ASN A 198 -13.12 29.53 -8.55
C ASN A 198 -13.96 30.78 -8.19
N GLN A 199 -14.22 31.01 -6.89
CA GLN A 199 -14.93 32.21 -6.43
C GLN A 199 -14.12 33.49 -6.72
N LEU A 200 -12.79 33.47 -6.51
CA LEU A 200 -11.91 34.60 -6.86
C LEU A 200 -11.81 34.81 -8.39
N GLU A 201 -11.86 33.74 -9.18
CA GLU A 201 -11.93 33.83 -10.65
C GLU A 201 -13.25 34.45 -11.12
N GLU A 202 -14.37 34.12 -10.47
CA GLU A 202 -15.68 34.73 -10.70
C GLU A 202 -15.70 36.21 -10.28
N GLU A 203 -15.20 36.54 -9.08
CA GLU A 203 -15.01 37.93 -8.61
C GLU A 203 -14.12 38.74 -9.59
N LEU A 204 -13.02 38.15 -10.09
CA LEU A 204 -12.16 38.78 -11.10
C LEU A 204 -12.85 38.91 -12.47
N HIS A 205 -13.70 37.95 -12.85
CA HIS A 205 -14.47 38.03 -14.09
C HIS A 205 -15.54 39.12 -14.00
N GLU A 206 -16.26 39.25 -12.88
CA GLU A 206 -17.17 40.37 -12.62
C GLU A 206 -16.44 41.72 -12.70
N VAL A 207 -15.27 41.85 -12.05
CA VAL A 207 -14.49 43.10 -12.08
C VAL A 207 -13.99 43.41 -13.49
N ARG A 208 -13.52 42.42 -14.25
CA ARG A 208 -13.17 42.59 -15.67
C ARG A 208 -14.36 43.00 -16.52
N ASN A 209 -15.53 42.42 -16.29
CA ASN A 209 -16.75 42.76 -17.03
C ASN A 209 -17.20 44.19 -16.69
N ARG A 210 -17.16 44.60 -15.41
CA ARG A 210 -17.46 45.98 -14.98
C ARG A 210 -16.45 47.00 -15.53
N LEU A 211 -15.17 46.64 -15.57
CA LEU A 211 -14.13 47.45 -16.21
C LEU A 211 -14.41 47.57 -17.71
N HIS A 212 -14.71 46.47 -18.39
CA HIS A 212 -15.02 46.47 -19.81
C HIS A 212 -16.28 47.29 -20.14
N THR A 213 -17.35 47.20 -19.34
CA THR A 213 -18.53 48.06 -19.53
C THR A 213 -18.17 49.53 -19.33
N ALA A 214 -17.41 49.88 -18.29
CA ALA A 214 -16.95 51.26 -18.06
C ALA A 214 -16.02 51.76 -19.17
N GLU A 215 -15.15 50.91 -19.72
CA GLU A 215 -14.31 51.21 -20.89
C GLU A 215 -15.19 51.43 -22.13
N THR A 216 -16.22 50.62 -22.37
CA THR A 216 -17.14 50.83 -23.50
C THR A 216 -17.98 52.11 -23.33
N GLU A 217 -18.46 52.40 -22.11
CA GLU A 217 -19.20 53.62 -21.79
C GLU A 217 -18.32 54.88 -21.94
N ALA A 218 -17.04 54.80 -21.56
CA ALA A 218 -16.08 55.89 -21.77
C ALA A 218 -15.62 56.05 -23.23
N ASN A 219 -15.62 54.96 -24.01
CA ASN A 219 -15.31 54.97 -25.45
C ASN A 219 -16.50 55.42 -26.32
N ILE A 220 -17.73 55.44 -25.79
CA ILE A 220 -18.86 56.10 -26.45
C ILE A 220 -18.62 57.62 -26.33
N PRO A 221 -18.39 58.35 -27.44
CA PRO A 221 -18.21 59.79 -27.38
C PRO A 221 -19.48 60.44 -26.81
N SER A 222 -19.29 61.42 -25.92
CA SER A 222 -20.38 62.11 -25.21
C SER A 222 -21.53 62.45 -26.16
N PRO A 223 -22.81 62.21 -25.80
CA PRO A 223 -23.95 62.49 -26.69
C PRO A 223 -24.02 63.96 -27.09
N LEU A 224 -23.52 64.87 -26.24
CA LEU A 224 -23.39 66.29 -26.57
C LEU A 224 -22.33 66.57 -27.64
N LEU A 225 -21.25 65.78 -27.69
CA LEU A 225 -20.23 65.87 -28.74
C LEU A 225 -20.76 65.33 -30.07
N LEU A 226 -21.54 64.25 -30.05
CA LEU A 226 -22.25 63.73 -31.24
C LEU A 226 -23.26 64.75 -31.77
N GLN A 227 -24.08 65.34 -30.90
CA GLN A 227 -25.00 66.42 -31.27
C GLN A 227 -24.27 67.64 -31.84
N LEU A 228 -23.17 68.08 -31.21
CA LEU A 228 -22.35 69.18 -31.71
C LEU A 228 -21.67 68.84 -33.04
N GLN A 229 -21.26 67.58 -33.26
CA GLN A 229 -20.74 67.13 -34.54
C GLN A 229 -21.83 67.17 -35.62
N GLU A 230 -23.03 66.64 -35.35
CA GLU A 230 -24.17 66.75 -36.27
C GLU A 230 -24.56 68.20 -36.56
N GLU A 231 -24.56 69.08 -35.56
CA GLU A 231 -24.83 70.51 -35.73
C GLU A 231 -23.74 71.18 -36.56
N MET A 232 -22.45 70.86 -36.33
CA MET A 232 -21.37 71.33 -37.18
C MET A 232 -21.48 70.80 -38.62
N GLU A 233 -21.89 69.56 -38.83
CA GLU A 233 -22.11 68.99 -40.17
C GLU A 233 -23.31 69.64 -40.87
N LYS A 234 -24.42 69.86 -40.16
CA LYS A 234 -25.59 70.64 -40.64
C LYS A 234 -25.20 72.07 -41.00
N MET A 235 -24.43 72.76 -40.15
CA MET A 235 -23.93 74.11 -40.41
C MET A 235 -22.95 74.17 -41.59
N LYS A 236 -22.05 73.19 -41.73
CA LYS A 236 -21.15 73.06 -42.90
C LYS A 236 -21.94 72.82 -44.19
N LEU A 237 -22.98 71.99 -44.15
CA LEU A 237 -23.83 71.70 -45.31
C LEU A 237 -24.65 72.93 -45.72
N GLU A 238 -25.24 73.64 -44.75
CA GLU A 238 -25.99 74.88 -45.00
C GLU A 238 -25.07 75.99 -45.53
N HIS A 239 -23.87 76.16 -44.96
CA HIS A 239 -22.89 77.12 -45.49
C HIS A 239 -22.41 76.74 -46.91
N LYS A 240 -22.20 75.45 -47.19
CA LYS A 240 -21.89 74.98 -48.56
C LYS A 240 -23.02 75.31 -49.54
N ARG A 241 -24.28 75.10 -49.13
CA ARG A 241 -25.47 75.44 -49.92
C ARG A 241 -25.57 76.96 -50.18
N GLN A 242 -25.24 77.78 -49.18
CA GLN A 242 -25.18 79.24 -49.33
C GLN A 242 -24.07 79.66 -50.31
N LEU A 243 -22.87 79.09 -50.21
CA LEU A 243 -21.77 79.34 -51.17
C LEU A 243 -22.12 78.89 -52.60
N GLU A 244 -22.86 77.80 -52.77
CA GLU A 244 -23.34 77.35 -54.08
C GLU A 244 -24.38 78.33 -54.68
N LEU A 245 -25.27 78.89 -53.84
CA LEU A 245 -26.22 79.93 -54.26
C LEU A 245 -25.53 81.27 -54.59
N GLU A 246 -24.56 81.70 -53.77
CA GLU A 246 -23.76 82.90 -54.05
C GLU A 246 -22.96 82.74 -55.35
N ARG A 247 -22.36 81.57 -55.59
CA ARG A 247 -21.69 81.25 -56.86
C ARG A 247 -22.64 81.35 -58.05
N HIS A 248 -23.82 80.74 -57.99
CA HIS A 248 -24.81 80.84 -59.06
C HIS A 248 -25.24 82.30 -59.29
N HIS A 249 -25.40 83.10 -58.23
CA HIS A 249 -25.71 84.52 -58.36
C HIS A 249 -24.59 85.32 -59.02
N VAL A 250 -23.32 85.05 -58.66
CA VAL A 250 -22.15 85.64 -59.33
C VAL A 250 -22.09 85.22 -60.80
N GLU A 251 -22.30 83.95 -61.13
CA GLU A 251 -22.35 83.46 -62.52
C GLU A 251 -23.45 84.16 -63.33
N GLU A 252 -24.64 84.37 -62.77
CA GLU A 252 -25.68 85.16 -63.43
C GLU A 252 -25.28 86.63 -63.64
N VAL A 253 -24.61 87.26 -62.67
CA VAL A 253 -24.12 88.65 -62.78
C VAL A 253 -23.04 88.74 -63.85
N GLU A 254 -22.04 87.84 -63.85
CA GLU A 254 -21.03 87.76 -64.90
C GLU A 254 -21.66 87.56 -66.29
N MET A 255 -22.70 86.74 -66.41
CA MET A 255 -23.39 86.53 -67.69
C MET A 255 -24.16 87.79 -68.15
N ARG A 256 -24.74 88.57 -67.22
CA ARG A 256 -25.33 89.88 -67.53
C ARG A 256 -24.26 90.89 -67.94
N GLU A 257 -23.13 90.95 -67.24
CA GLU A 257 -21.99 91.82 -67.59
C GLU A 257 -21.38 91.45 -68.95
N ARG A 258 -21.17 90.16 -69.24
CA ARG A 258 -20.73 89.68 -70.57
C ARG A 258 -21.70 90.09 -71.67
N GLN A 259 -23.01 90.08 -71.42
CA GLN A 259 -23.98 90.53 -72.42
C GLN A 259 -23.96 92.05 -72.61
N ILE A 260 -23.77 92.82 -71.54
CA ILE A 260 -23.59 94.29 -71.64
C ILE A 260 -22.31 94.60 -72.42
N ALA A 261 -21.19 93.95 -72.10
CA ALA A 261 -19.92 94.13 -72.79
C ALA A 261 -20.03 93.82 -74.29
N LYS A 262 -20.69 92.72 -74.68
CA LYS A 262 -20.97 92.41 -76.10
C LYS A 262 -21.80 93.50 -76.78
N ASN A 263 -22.87 93.98 -76.14
CA ASN A 263 -23.69 95.05 -76.70
C ASN A 263 -22.90 96.38 -76.83
N GLU A 264 -21.95 96.64 -75.92
CA GLU A 264 -21.04 97.78 -76.00
C GLU A 264 -19.99 97.60 -77.11
N GLU A 265 -19.41 96.41 -77.28
CA GLU A 265 -18.52 96.05 -78.39
C GLU A 265 -19.22 96.19 -79.74
N GLU A 266 -20.45 95.67 -79.90
CA GLU A 266 -21.27 95.85 -81.11
C GLU A 266 -21.52 97.34 -81.39
N ARG A 267 -21.85 98.13 -80.37
CA ARG A 267 -22.04 99.58 -80.53
C ARG A 267 -20.75 100.31 -80.90
N VAL A 268 -19.61 99.88 -80.37
CA VAL A 268 -18.29 100.41 -80.77
C VAL A 268 -17.99 100.05 -82.21
N ALA A 269 -18.20 98.79 -82.63
CA ALA A 269 -18.02 98.35 -84.02
C ALA A 269 -18.92 99.11 -85.00
N ASP A 270 -20.17 99.42 -84.64
CA ASP A 270 -21.06 100.28 -85.44
C ASP A 270 -20.57 101.72 -85.54
N LEU A 271 -20.03 102.29 -84.45
CA LEU A 271 -19.43 103.62 -84.44
C LEU A 271 -18.14 103.66 -85.28
N GLU A 272 -17.29 102.63 -85.19
CA GLU A 272 -16.09 102.44 -86.01
C GLU A 272 -16.44 102.29 -87.49
N ASN A 273 -17.42 101.45 -87.84
CA ASN A 273 -17.94 101.31 -89.20
C ASN A 273 -18.45 102.66 -89.75
N ARG A 274 -19.15 103.45 -88.93
CA ARG A 274 -19.64 104.77 -89.33
C ARG A 274 -18.50 105.79 -89.46
N LEU A 275 -17.45 105.69 -88.63
CA LEU A 275 -16.23 106.49 -88.73
C LEU A 275 -15.46 106.15 -90.01
N VAL A 276 -15.33 104.86 -90.36
CA VAL A 276 -14.77 104.39 -91.64
C VAL A 276 -15.60 104.91 -92.83
N GLN A 277 -16.93 104.87 -92.77
CA GLN A 277 -17.79 105.43 -93.82
C GLN A 277 -17.61 106.94 -93.99
N ILE A 278 -17.46 107.69 -92.89
CA ILE A 278 -17.18 109.14 -92.93
C ILE A 278 -15.78 109.39 -93.50
N SER A 279 -14.76 108.64 -93.08
CA SER A 279 -13.39 108.73 -93.61
C SER A 279 -13.33 108.41 -95.10
N ASN A 280 -14.04 107.37 -95.57
CA ASN A 280 -14.15 107.04 -96.99
C ASN A 280 -14.82 108.17 -97.79
N LYS A 281 -15.92 108.74 -97.28
CA LYS A 281 -16.57 109.90 -97.91
C LYS A 281 -15.62 111.11 -97.95
N LEU A 282 -14.88 111.38 -96.88
CA LEU A 282 -13.91 112.48 -96.83
C LEU A 282 -12.77 112.26 -97.86
N GLY A 283 -12.25 111.04 -97.96
CA GLY A 283 -11.26 110.67 -98.98
C GLY A 283 -11.79 110.80 -100.42
N MET A 284 -13.06 110.45 -100.66
CA MET A 284 -13.71 110.69 -101.95
C MET A 284 -13.88 112.19 -102.24
N TYR A 285 -14.22 113.01 -101.24
CA TYR A 285 -14.33 114.46 -101.39
C TYR A 285 -12.99 115.13 -101.68
N ASP A 286 -11.91 114.80 -100.95
CA ASP A 286 -10.57 115.33 -101.27
C ASP A 286 -10.06 114.83 -102.62
N GLY A 287 -10.38 113.57 -102.99
CA GLY A 287 -10.09 113.04 -104.33
C GLY A 287 -10.85 113.77 -105.46
N SER A 288 -12.09 114.19 -105.23
CA SER A 288 -12.82 115.07 -106.16
C SER A 288 -12.20 116.45 -106.20
N ARG A 289 -11.94 117.05 -105.04
CA ARG A 289 -11.34 118.38 -104.91
C ARG A 289 -9.97 118.47 -105.60
N GLN A 290 -9.14 117.45 -105.55
CA GLN A 290 -7.89 117.40 -106.32
C GLN A 290 -8.14 117.36 -107.84
N LYS A 291 -9.13 116.58 -108.32
CA LYS A 291 -9.53 116.56 -109.74
C LYS A 291 -10.08 117.93 -110.18
N ASP A 292 -10.86 118.58 -109.33
CA ASP A 292 -11.44 119.90 -109.58
C ASP A 292 -10.37 121.00 -109.56
N GLN A 293 -9.37 120.90 -108.68
CA GLN A 293 -8.24 121.83 -108.68
C GLN A 293 -7.34 121.65 -109.92
N LEU A 294 -7.17 120.41 -110.40
CA LEU A 294 -6.51 120.13 -111.68
C LEU A 294 -7.32 120.60 -112.90
N SER A 295 -8.65 120.54 -112.87
CA SER A 295 -9.49 121.06 -113.95
C SER A 295 -9.51 122.59 -113.98
N ILE A 296 -9.54 123.25 -112.80
CA ILE A 296 -9.39 124.70 -112.66
C ILE A 296 -8.02 125.16 -113.18
N GLN A 297 -6.93 124.42 -112.93
CA GLN A 297 -5.62 124.73 -113.49
C GLN A 297 -5.67 124.76 -115.03
N LYS A 298 -6.20 123.69 -115.65
CA LYS A 298 -6.36 123.57 -117.11
C LYS A 298 -7.26 124.67 -117.72
N LEU A 299 -8.29 125.09 -117.00
CA LEU A 299 -9.20 126.16 -117.44
C LEU A 299 -8.56 127.55 -117.33
N LYS A 300 -7.73 127.81 -116.31
CA LYS A 300 -6.93 129.04 -116.22
C LYS A 300 -5.94 129.15 -117.38
N ASP A 301 -5.24 128.06 -117.70
CA ASP A 301 -4.32 128.01 -118.84
C ASP A 301 -5.06 128.24 -120.17
N ARG A 302 -6.28 127.72 -120.32
CA ARG A 302 -7.11 127.93 -121.52
C ARG A 302 -7.63 129.37 -121.66
N ILE A 303 -7.98 130.04 -120.56
CA ILE A 303 -8.41 131.45 -120.58
C ILE A 303 -7.24 132.37 -120.94
N SER A 304 -6.03 132.06 -120.46
CA SER A 304 -4.80 132.75 -120.88
C SER A 304 -4.58 132.69 -122.40
N GLN A 305 -4.75 131.51 -123.00
CA GLN A 305 -4.66 131.30 -124.45
C GLN A 305 -5.72 132.11 -125.23
N LEU A 306 -6.99 132.05 -124.81
CA LEU A 306 -8.11 132.73 -125.48
C LEU A 306 -8.06 134.26 -125.40
N GLY A 307 -7.36 134.81 -124.40
CA GLY A 307 -7.10 136.26 -124.30
C GLY A 307 -6.17 136.79 -125.41
N VAL A 308 -5.23 135.96 -125.88
CA VAL A 308 -4.29 136.32 -126.94
C VAL A 308 -4.92 136.15 -128.33
N GLU A 309 -5.75 135.12 -128.53
CA GLU A 309 -6.44 134.87 -129.81
C GLU A 309 -7.44 136.00 -130.17
N ASN A 310 -8.18 136.55 -129.20
CA ASN A 310 -9.19 137.59 -129.45
C ASN A 310 -8.64 138.91 -130.01
N THR A 311 -7.36 139.24 -129.76
CA THR A 311 -6.76 140.49 -130.29
C THR A 311 -6.26 140.37 -131.73
N LEU A 312 -6.11 139.14 -132.25
CA LEU A 312 -5.73 138.88 -133.65
C LEU A 312 -6.95 138.61 -134.55
N LEU A 313 -8.05 138.10 -133.99
CA LEU A 313 -9.23 137.67 -134.76
C LEU A 313 -10.21 138.79 -135.19
N SER A 314 -9.94 140.05 -134.85
CA SER A 314 -10.63 141.21 -135.48
C SER A 314 -10.04 141.60 -136.86
N LYS A 315 -9.07 140.85 -137.40
CA LYS A 315 -8.44 141.09 -138.72
C LYS A 315 -8.55 139.93 -139.72
N GLN A 316 -9.26 138.85 -139.37
CA GLN A 316 -9.56 137.72 -140.25
C GLN A 316 -11.04 137.35 -140.01
N LEU A 317 -12.00 138.04 -140.62
CA LEU A 317 -12.37 137.96 -142.04
C LEU A 317 -12.88 136.56 -142.43
N ASP A 318 -14.20 136.48 -142.60
CA ASP A 318 -14.91 135.70 -143.62
C ASP A 318 -14.40 134.28 -143.94
N ALA A 319 -14.54 133.35 -142.99
CA ALA A 319 -14.51 131.91 -143.32
C ALA A 319 -15.47 131.06 -142.47
N PHE A 320 -16.51 130.59 -143.15
CA PHE A 320 -17.26 129.35 -142.89
C PHE A 320 -18.27 129.24 -141.72
N LYS A 321 -19.31 128.48 -142.02
CA LYS A 321 -20.48 128.17 -141.18
C LYS A 321 -20.50 126.67 -140.82
N LEU A 322 -21.33 126.38 -139.82
CA LEU A 322 -22.20 125.19 -139.70
C LEU A 322 -21.61 123.84 -139.21
N SER A 323 -22.56 123.01 -138.75
CA SER A 323 -22.46 121.62 -138.26
C SER A 323 -21.71 121.45 -136.93
N LYS A 324 -22.33 121.09 -135.80
CA LYS A 324 -23.58 120.36 -135.48
C LYS A 324 -23.57 118.86 -135.84
N LYS A 325 -24.15 118.09 -134.92
CA LYS A 325 -24.56 116.67 -134.97
C LYS A 325 -23.45 115.63 -134.78
N GLU A 326 -23.68 114.47 -134.18
CA GLU A 326 -24.67 113.86 -133.26
C GLU A 326 -24.56 112.34 -133.52
N ASP A 327 -24.56 111.56 -132.43
CA ASP A 327 -25.17 110.23 -132.30
C ASP A 327 -24.70 108.95 -133.05
N MET A 328 -25.18 107.85 -132.47
CA MET A 328 -25.46 106.51 -133.03
C MET A 328 -24.44 105.36 -132.91
N SER A 329 -24.58 104.65 -131.78
CA SER A 329 -25.16 103.29 -131.69
C SER A 329 -24.53 102.06 -132.39
N LEU A 330 -24.56 100.97 -131.60
CA LEU A 330 -24.76 99.56 -131.97
C LEU A 330 -23.62 98.75 -132.63
N SER A 331 -23.04 97.86 -131.82
CA SER A 331 -23.22 96.38 -131.91
C SER A 331 -21.96 95.52 -131.95
N SER A 332 -22.09 94.34 -131.31
CA SER A 332 -21.28 93.13 -131.48
C SER A 332 -19.87 93.04 -130.87
N LEU A 333 -19.61 91.85 -130.31
CA LEU A 333 -18.31 91.25 -129.99
C LEU A 333 -17.43 91.83 -128.85
N LYS A 334 -17.62 91.29 -127.63
CA LYS A 334 -16.63 90.52 -126.81
C LYS A 334 -17.13 90.47 -125.36
N SER A 335 -17.56 89.32 -124.83
CA SER A 335 -16.78 88.13 -124.39
C SER A 335 -16.04 88.35 -123.07
N LYS A 336 -16.32 87.48 -122.07
CA LYS A 336 -15.75 87.43 -120.71
C LYS A 336 -16.24 88.61 -119.83
N LEU A 337 -16.60 88.45 -118.55
CA LEU A 337 -16.44 87.32 -117.63
C LEU A 337 -17.46 87.41 -116.47
N GLU A 338 -18.49 86.56 -116.45
CA GLU A 338 -19.30 86.18 -115.28
C GLU A 338 -19.79 84.74 -115.57
N GLU A 339 -18.99 83.69 -115.34
CA GLU A 339 -18.74 83.04 -114.05
C GLU A 339 -20.00 82.52 -113.31
N ALA A 340 -20.64 81.57 -114.00
CA ALA A 340 -21.02 80.25 -113.46
C ALA A 340 -22.12 80.16 -112.38
N LEU A 341 -23.38 80.11 -112.85
CA LEU A 341 -24.33 79.07 -112.42
C LEU A 341 -23.72 77.69 -112.81
N ASP A 342 -23.91 76.56 -112.13
CA ASP A 342 -25.16 76.05 -111.54
C ASP A 342 -24.87 74.90 -110.55
N ILE A 343 -25.73 74.69 -109.55
CA ILE A 343 -25.41 73.89 -108.35
C ILE A 343 -25.68 72.37 -108.49
N ASP A 344 -26.50 71.93 -109.45
CA ASP A 344 -26.83 70.50 -109.58
C ASP A 344 -25.86 69.69 -110.45
N GLY A 345 -24.90 70.31 -111.14
CA GLY A 345 -23.77 69.60 -111.75
C GLY A 345 -22.80 68.98 -110.73
N LEU A 346 -22.72 69.55 -109.52
CA LEU A 346 -21.80 69.14 -108.47
C LEU A 346 -22.21 67.83 -107.75
N LYS A 347 -23.51 67.51 -107.72
CA LYS A 347 -23.99 66.27 -107.07
C LYS A 347 -23.74 65.02 -107.92
N GLU A 348 -23.88 65.11 -109.23
CA GLU A 348 -23.52 64.00 -110.13
C GLU A 348 -22.01 63.82 -110.28
N GLN A 349 -21.22 64.88 -110.12
CA GLN A 349 -19.77 64.75 -110.05
C GLN A 349 -19.31 64.11 -108.73
N LEU A 350 -19.99 64.37 -107.59
CA LEU A 350 -19.63 63.76 -106.30
C LEU A 350 -19.77 62.23 -106.30
N VAL A 351 -20.80 61.68 -106.96
CA VAL A 351 -20.96 60.22 -107.15
C VAL A 351 -19.90 59.66 -108.11
N ARG A 352 -19.59 60.36 -109.21
CA ARG A 352 -18.52 59.97 -110.14
C ARG A 352 -17.14 60.05 -109.49
N TYR A 353 -16.89 60.99 -108.58
CA TYR A 353 -15.65 61.07 -107.80
C TYR A 353 -15.56 60.01 -106.70
N GLN A 354 -16.67 59.51 -106.14
CA GLN A 354 -16.64 58.30 -105.30
C GLN A 354 -16.33 57.02 -106.10
N GLN A 355 -16.80 56.92 -107.35
CA GLN A 355 -16.44 55.82 -108.24
C GLN A 355 -14.95 55.90 -108.65
N LEU A 356 -14.50 57.10 -109.05
CA LEU A 356 -13.11 57.36 -109.43
C LEU A 356 -12.14 57.29 -108.24
N LEU A 357 -12.56 57.50 -106.99
CA LEU A 357 -11.73 57.21 -105.80
C LEU A 357 -11.49 55.71 -105.60
N LYS A 358 -12.45 54.85 -105.97
CA LYS A 358 -12.28 53.39 -105.93
C LYS A 358 -11.45 52.86 -107.10
N GLU A 359 -11.49 53.54 -108.25
CA GLU A 359 -10.75 53.12 -109.46
C GLU A 359 -9.35 53.74 -109.55
N ALA A 360 -9.12 54.94 -109.01
CA ALA A 360 -7.79 55.53 -108.84
C ALA A 360 -6.95 54.80 -107.78
N ALA A 361 -7.59 54.21 -106.76
CA ALA A 361 -6.93 53.32 -105.80
C ALA A 361 -6.43 52.00 -106.42
N ALA A 362 -6.85 51.65 -107.64
CA ALA A 362 -6.51 50.38 -108.30
C ALA A 362 -5.46 50.51 -109.41
N LYS A 363 -5.12 51.73 -109.87
CA LYS A 363 -4.22 51.96 -111.04
C LYS A 363 -3.36 53.23 -110.96
N SER A 364 -2.78 53.56 -109.81
CA SER A 364 -1.58 54.43 -109.75
C SER A 364 -0.33 53.63 -109.41
N ASN A 365 0.74 53.82 -110.18
CA ASN A 365 2.10 53.44 -109.78
C ASN A 365 2.71 54.55 -108.91
N GLU A 366 2.10 54.77 -107.75
CA GLU A 366 2.77 55.31 -106.57
C GLU A 366 1.87 54.94 -105.38
N PRO A 367 2.16 53.83 -104.66
CA PRO A 367 1.53 53.61 -103.38
C PRO A 367 2.02 54.71 -102.45
N VAL A 368 1.11 55.53 -101.91
CA VAL A 368 1.48 56.40 -100.79
C VAL A 368 1.99 55.49 -99.68
N ASP A 369 3.22 55.78 -99.28
CA ASP A 369 4.01 55.10 -98.28
C ASP A 369 3.18 54.77 -97.01
N LEU A 370 2.74 53.51 -96.92
CA LEU A 370 2.49 52.82 -95.65
C LEU A 370 3.57 51.78 -95.36
N THR A 371 4.73 51.96 -95.99
CA THR A 371 6.01 51.47 -95.48
C THR A 371 6.38 52.14 -94.15
N ASP A 372 5.66 53.17 -93.68
CA ASP A 372 5.69 53.58 -92.26
C ASP A 372 5.05 52.58 -91.27
N VAL A 373 4.12 51.71 -91.72
CA VAL A 373 3.47 50.69 -90.86
C VAL A 373 3.96 49.26 -91.14
N VAL A 374 4.62 49.02 -92.28
CA VAL A 374 5.16 47.69 -92.65
C VAL A 374 6.70 47.66 -92.77
N MET A 375 7.39 48.79 -92.95
CA MET A 375 8.87 48.87 -92.83
C MET A 375 9.37 49.35 -91.46
N SER A 376 8.49 49.74 -90.54
CA SER A 376 8.81 49.81 -89.10
C SER A 376 9.17 48.44 -88.47
N PHE A 377 9.07 47.35 -89.22
CA PHE A 377 9.62 46.03 -88.87
C PHE A 377 11.11 45.84 -89.18
N GLN A 378 11.83 46.88 -89.67
CA GLN A 378 13.27 46.82 -89.94
C GLN A 378 14.06 48.04 -89.43
N SER A 379 13.62 48.72 -88.36
CA SER A 379 14.57 49.55 -87.59
C SER A 379 15.54 48.64 -86.84
N GLU A 380 16.82 49.02 -86.77
CA GLU A 380 17.81 48.38 -85.89
C GLU A 380 17.28 48.32 -84.45
N ASP A 381 16.46 49.28 -84.04
CA ASP A 381 15.81 49.32 -82.73
C ASP A 381 14.86 48.14 -82.46
N TYR A 382 14.18 47.57 -83.47
CA TYR A 382 13.34 46.38 -83.25
C TYR A 382 14.19 45.12 -83.11
N GLN A 383 15.33 45.08 -83.80
CA GLN A 383 16.31 44.01 -83.65
C GLN A 383 17.06 44.14 -82.31
N LYS A 384 17.29 45.36 -81.84
CA LYS A 384 17.82 45.71 -80.52
C LYS A 384 16.82 45.40 -79.41
N LEU A 385 15.54 45.75 -79.57
CA LEU A 385 14.45 45.43 -78.64
C LEU A 385 14.15 43.93 -78.61
N TYR A 386 14.30 43.23 -79.74
CA TYR A 386 14.27 41.76 -79.76
C TYR A 386 15.51 41.16 -79.08
N LEU A 387 16.69 41.75 -79.26
CA LEU A 387 17.92 41.33 -78.57
C LEU A 387 17.87 41.65 -77.07
N GLU A 388 17.27 42.76 -76.67
CA GLU A 388 17.01 43.17 -75.28
C GLU A 388 15.94 42.27 -74.68
N SER A 389 14.82 42.00 -75.36
CA SER A 389 13.82 41.02 -74.91
C SER A 389 14.37 39.58 -74.86
N GLN A 390 15.28 39.22 -75.76
CA GLN A 390 16.02 37.95 -75.73
C GLN A 390 17.04 37.92 -74.59
N GLN A 391 17.72 39.03 -74.31
CA GLN A 391 18.63 39.18 -73.17
C GLN A 391 17.86 39.21 -71.85
N GLU A 392 16.68 39.80 -71.78
CA GLU A 392 15.73 39.73 -70.66
C GLU A 392 15.24 38.29 -70.48
N LEU A 393 14.91 37.57 -71.55
CA LEU A 393 14.58 36.14 -71.47
C LEU A 393 15.76 35.28 -71.01
N LEU A 394 16.99 35.63 -71.38
CA LEU A 394 18.21 34.97 -70.91
C LEU A 394 18.53 35.35 -69.46
N GLN A 395 18.38 36.61 -69.07
CA GLN A 395 18.51 37.10 -67.71
C GLN A 395 17.45 36.48 -66.82
N LEU A 396 16.20 36.37 -67.27
CA LEU A 396 15.11 35.73 -66.54
C LEU A 396 15.30 34.21 -66.45
N LYS A 397 15.91 33.57 -67.46
CA LYS A 397 16.36 32.16 -67.37
C LYS A 397 17.55 31.97 -66.44
N GLU A 398 18.52 32.89 -66.45
CA GLU A 398 19.62 32.91 -65.49
C GLU A 398 19.13 33.21 -64.08
N GLU A 399 18.16 34.11 -63.90
CA GLU A 399 17.50 34.37 -62.64
C GLU A 399 16.68 33.17 -62.20
N PHE A 400 16.01 32.46 -63.12
CA PHE A 400 15.31 31.22 -62.82
C PHE A 400 16.28 30.09 -62.45
N GLU A 401 17.44 29.96 -63.11
CA GLU A 401 18.48 29.00 -62.73
C GLU A 401 19.22 29.43 -61.45
N ARG A 402 19.40 30.73 -61.21
CA ARG A 402 19.88 31.29 -59.93
C ARG A 402 18.84 31.09 -58.83
N TYR A 403 17.54 31.15 -59.11
CA TYR A 403 16.46 30.90 -58.16
C TYR A 403 16.27 29.41 -57.92
N LYS A 404 16.46 28.57 -58.93
CA LYS A 404 16.46 27.10 -58.86
C LYS A 404 17.69 26.58 -58.12
N THR A 405 18.88 27.11 -58.39
CA THR A 405 20.08 26.81 -57.59
C THR A 405 20.00 27.41 -56.19
N ARG A 406 19.41 28.61 -55.99
CA ARG A 406 19.15 29.19 -54.66
C ARG A 406 18.07 28.40 -53.90
N ALA A 407 17.02 27.90 -54.56
CA ALA A 407 15.99 27.07 -53.95
C ALA A 407 16.47 25.64 -53.71
N GLN A 408 17.29 25.07 -54.60
CA GLN A 408 17.98 23.79 -54.42
C GLN A 408 19.06 23.90 -53.34
N ASN A 409 19.73 25.06 -53.20
CA ASN A 409 20.60 25.39 -52.09
C ASN A 409 19.81 25.67 -50.82
N VAL A 410 18.61 26.25 -50.85
CA VAL A 410 17.73 26.37 -49.67
C VAL A 410 17.16 25.00 -49.29
N LEU A 411 16.93 24.09 -50.23
CA LEU A 411 16.57 22.69 -49.97
C LEU A 411 17.77 21.88 -49.46
N LYS A 412 18.98 22.10 -49.99
CA LYS A 412 20.24 21.59 -49.44
C LYS A 412 20.65 22.26 -48.13
N ASN A 413 20.16 23.46 -47.84
CA ASN A 413 20.31 24.22 -46.60
C ASN A 413 19.02 24.15 -45.75
N MET A 414 18.11 23.24 -46.08
CA MET A 414 17.02 22.77 -45.20
C MET A 414 17.35 21.34 -44.80
N LYS A 415 17.65 20.47 -45.79
CA LYS A 415 18.36 19.20 -45.56
C LYS A 415 19.78 19.37 -44.97
N GLY A 416 20.33 20.58 -44.98
CA GLY A 416 21.68 20.89 -44.50
C GLY A 416 21.78 22.17 -43.65
N GLY A 417 20.69 22.92 -43.45
CA GLY A 417 20.56 23.97 -42.43
C GLY A 417 19.72 23.55 -41.23
N HIS A 418 19.28 22.28 -41.21
CA HIS A 418 19.28 21.49 -39.99
C HIS A 418 20.63 20.77 -39.77
N SER A 419 21.70 21.12 -40.52
CA SER A 419 22.99 20.39 -40.49
C SER A 419 24.25 21.27 -40.67
N SER A 420 24.14 22.60 -40.49
CA SER A 420 25.28 23.54 -40.58
C SER A 420 25.29 24.65 -39.52
N SER A 421 24.97 24.26 -38.28
CA SER A 421 25.88 24.64 -37.20
C SER A 421 27.12 23.74 -37.29
N GLY A 422 28.29 24.20 -36.84
CA GLY A 422 29.56 23.45 -36.84
C GLY A 422 29.57 22.16 -36.01
N GLY A 423 28.42 21.74 -35.46
CA GLY A 423 28.20 20.47 -34.78
C GLY A 423 27.63 19.34 -35.65
N GLY A 424 27.57 19.44 -36.99
CA GLY A 424 26.89 18.43 -37.84
C GLY A 424 27.37 16.96 -37.69
N ALA A 425 28.64 16.74 -37.29
CA ALA A 425 29.17 15.43 -36.94
C ALA A 425 29.01 15.07 -35.44
N GLY A 426 28.91 16.08 -34.57
CA GLY A 426 28.65 15.93 -33.13
C GLY A 426 27.19 15.62 -32.86
N CYS A 427 26.27 16.41 -33.41
CA CYS A 427 24.81 16.25 -33.29
C CYS A 427 24.31 14.93 -33.89
N ASN A 428 24.83 14.47 -35.04
CA ASN A 428 24.50 13.11 -35.52
C ASN A 428 25.03 12.03 -34.56
N ARG A 429 26.27 12.16 -34.06
CA ARG A 429 26.80 11.24 -33.04
C ARG A 429 25.99 11.26 -31.76
N GLU A 430 25.64 12.43 -31.24
CA GLU A 430 24.81 12.61 -30.04
C GLU A 430 23.40 12.07 -30.27
N GLN A 431 22.83 12.24 -31.46
CA GLN A 431 21.53 11.68 -31.80
C GLN A 431 21.58 10.14 -31.99
N GLU A 432 22.68 9.58 -32.47
CA GLU A 432 22.96 8.15 -32.48
C GLU A 432 23.23 7.59 -31.07
N GLU A 433 23.99 8.32 -30.24
CA GLU A 433 24.30 8.00 -28.85
C GLU A 433 23.03 8.05 -27.99
N LEU A 434 22.16 9.05 -28.18
CA LEU A 434 20.85 9.15 -27.55
C LEU A 434 19.90 8.05 -28.04
N LYS A 435 19.92 7.69 -29.33
CA LYS A 435 19.18 6.51 -29.84
C LYS A 435 19.70 5.22 -29.20
N ARG A 436 21.03 5.07 -29.04
CA ARG A 436 21.64 3.92 -28.36
C ARG A 436 21.26 3.89 -26.89
N GLN A 437 21.38 4.99 -26.16
CA GLN A 437 20.96 5.12 -24.76
C GLN A 437 19.46 4.84 -24.59
N LEU A 438 18.61 5.29 -25.52
CA LEU A 438 17.17 5.02 -25.50
C LEU A 438 16.84 3.57 -25.86
N GLN A 439 17.62 2.92 -26.71
CA GLN A 439 17.54 1.48 -26.96
C GLN A 439 18.04 0.67 -25.76
N GLU A 440 19.20 0.99 -25.20
CA GLU A 440 19.71 0.37 -23.97
C GLU A 440 18.74 0.59 -22.79
N ALA A 441 18.08 1.74 -22.69
CA ALA A 441 17.06 2.00 -21.67
C ALA A 441 15.79 1.15 -21.89
N ARG A 442 15.38 0.94 -23.14
CA ARG A 442 14.29 0.00 -23.49
C ARG A 442 14.67 -1.45 -23.20
N GLU A 443 15.89 -1.86 -23.50
CA GLU A 443 16.41 -3.20 -23.21
C GLU A 443 16.54 -3.42 -21.69
N ARG A 444 17.05 -2.45 -20.93
CA ARG A 444 17.05 -2.45 -19.46
C ARG A 444 15.63 -2.53 -18.89
N HIS A 445 14.68 -1.77 -19.43
CA HIS A 445 13.27 -1.82 -19.01
C HIS A 445 12.64 -3.19 -19.35
N PHE A 446 12.96 -3.79 -20.50
CA PHE A 446 12.48 -5.11 -20.88
C PHE A 446 13.05 -6.19 -19.95
N HIS A 447 14.36 -6.17 -19.67
CA HIS A 447 15.00 -7.07 -18.71
C HIS A 447 14.46 -6.89 -17.29
N LEU A 448 14.30 -5.65 -16.82
CA LEU A 448 13.77 -5.39 -15.48
C LEU A 448 12.33 -5.90 -15.36
N ARG A 449 11.51 -5.70 -16.39
CA ARG A 449 10.14 -6.25 -16.46
C ARG A 449 10.16 -7.77 -16.43
N ALA A 450 10.98 -8.43 -17.25
CA ALA A 450 11.12 -9.88 -17.23
C ALA A 450 11.56 -10.40 -15.85
N THR A 451 12.50 -9.73 -15.16
CA THR A 451 12.88 -10.12 -13.80
C THR A 451 11.79 -9.88 -12.75
N CYS A 452 10.94 -8.87 -12.92
CA CYS A 452 9.76 -8.67 -12.09
C CYS A 452 8.71 -9.74 -12.33
N ASP A 453 8.44 -10.08 -13.59
CA ASP A 453 7.49 -11.12 -13.99
C ASP A 453 7.96 -12.50 -13.45
N ASP A 454 9.25 -12.85 -13.63
CA ASP A 454 9.89 -14.05 -13.06
C ASP A 454 9.80 -14.11 -11.52
N ALA A 455 10.00 -12.97 -10.84
CA ALA A 455 9.93 -12.89 -9.38
C ALA A 455 8.48 -13.00 -8.88
N GLN A 456 7.53 -12.42 -9.62
CA GLN A 456 6.10 -12.51 -9.34
C GLN A 456 5.59 -13.94 -9.54
N GLU A 457 6.05 -14.65 -10.58
CA GLU A 457 5.69 -16.05 -10.80
C GLU A 457 6.22 -16.95 -9.67
N LYS A 458 7.49 -16.78 -9.27
CA LYS A 458 8.07 -17.50 -8.11
C LYS A 458 7.33 -17.23 -6.81
N SER A 459 6.94 -15.97 -6.57
CA SER A 459 6.12 -15.59 -5.41
C SER A 459 4.73 -16.26 -5.45
N ALA A 460 4.08 -16.29 -6.62
CA ALA A 460 2.80 -16.95 -6.80
C ALA A 460 2.89 -18.47 -6.58
N GLN A 461 3.95 -19.12 -7.07
CA GLN A 461 4.21 -20.55 -6.84
C GLN A 461 4.38 -20.85 -5.34
N LEU A 462 5.21 -20.08 -4.62
CA LEU A 462 5.40 -20.22 -3.17
C LEU A 462 4.09 -20.01 -2.37
N VAL A 463 3.26 -19.03 -2.78
CA VAL A 463 1.94 -18.83 -2.16
C VAL A 463 1.05 -20.05 -2.36
N VAL A 464 1.02 -20.66 -3.55
CA VAL A 464 0.24 -21.88 -3.83
C VAL A 464 0.78 -23.08 -3.04
N GLU A 465 2.10 -23.21 -2.88
CA GLU A 465 2.69 -24.27 -2.06
C GLU A 465 2.30 -24.13 -0.58
N HIS A 466 2.44 -22.94 0.01
CA HIS A 466 2.02 -22.68 1.39
C HIS A 466 0.51 -22.81 1.58
N GLN A 467 -0.32 -22.39 0.62
CA GLN A 467 -1.76 -22.62 0.64
C GLN A 467 -2.07 -24.13 0.76
N ARG A 468 -1.37 -24.96 -0.04
CA ARG A 468 -1.51 -26.41 -0.01
C ARG A 468 -0.97 -27.05 1.27
N GLU A 469 0.06 -26.49 1.89
CA GLU A 469 0.56 -26.92 3.20
C GLU A 469 -0.45 -26.61 4.31
N LEU A 470 -1.04 -25.41 4.31
CA LEU A 470 -2.10 -25.03 5.24
C LEU A 470 -3.35 -25.92 5.09
N GLU A 471 -3.74 -26.26 3.86
CA GLU A 471 -4.85 -27.20 3.59
C GLU A 471 -4.56 -28.61 4.14
N LYS A 472 -3.35 -29.14 3.94
CA LYS A 472 -2.92 -30.43 4.52
C LYS A 472 -2.94 -30.37 6.05
N LEU A 473 -2.41 -29.31 6.65
CA LEU A 473 -2.36 -29.16 8.11
C LEU A 473 -3.77 -29.04 8.69
N ALA A 474 -4.65 -28.26 8.05
CA ALA A 474 -6.06 -28.14 8.43
C ALA A 474 -6.81 -29.48 8.31
N ALA A 475 -6.51 -30.30 7.30
CA ALA A 475 -7.08 -31.64 7.16
C ALA A 475 -6.61 -32.59 8.29
N VAL A 476 -5.31 -32.55 8.64
CA VAL A 476 -4.77 -33.33 9.78
C VAL A 476 -5.39 -32.89 11.11
N HIS A 477 -5.51 -31.58 11.35
CA HIS A 477 -6.13 -31.04 12.57
C HIS A 477 -7.61 -31.42 12.66
N ARG A 478 -8.33 -31.44 11.53
CA ARG A 478 -9.73 -31.92 11.47
C ARG A 478 -9.84 -33.41 11.81
N ALA A 479 -8.99 -34.24 11.22
CA ALA A 479 -8.95 -35.69 11.50
C ALA A 479 -8.58 -36.01 12.96
N GLU A 480 -7.66 -35.25 13.57
CA GLU A 480 -7.34 -35.40 15.00
C GLU A 480 -8.51 -34.96 15.88
N LEU A 481 -9.20 -33.85 15.56
CA LEU A 481 -10.41 -33.44 16.28
C LEU A 481 -11.52 -34.51 16.19
N GLU A 482 -11.77 -35.07 15.00
CA GLU A 482 -12.71 -36.16 14.79
C GLU A 482 -12.30 -37.41 15.61
N SER A 483 -11.01 -37.76 15.62
CA SER A 483 -10.48 -38.87 16.44
C SER A 483 -10.68 -38.65 17.94
N GLN A 484 -10.46 -37.43 18.44
CA GLN A 484 -10.69 -37.09 19.86
C GLN A 484 -12.18 -37.07 20.21
N GLN A 485 -13.04 -36.55 19.33
CA GLN A 485 -14.50 -36.64 19.48
C GLN A 485 -14.98 -38.09 19.54
N GLU A 486 -14.47 -38.96 18.66
CA GLU A 486 -14.75 -40.41 18.72
C GLU A 486 -14.28 -41.04 20.03
N LYS A 487 -13.07 -40.74 20.51
CA LYS A 487 -12.56 -41.24 21.81
C LYS A 487 -13.47 -40.80 22.97
N HIS A 488 -13.93 -39.55 22.97
CA HIS A 488 -14.88 -39.05 23.96
C HIS A 488 -16.25 -39.75 23.87
N ASN A 489 -16.82 -39.90 22.67
CA ASN A 489 -18.09 -40.60 22.45
C ASN A 489 -18.02 -42.09 22.85
N ARG A 490 -16.89 -42.77 22.56
CA ARG A 490 -16.61 -44.14 23.02
C ARG A 490 -16.55 -44.21 24.55
N ARG A 491 -15.95 -43.22 25.23
CA ARG A 491 -15.92 -43.19 26.70
C ARG A 491 -17.28 -42.87 27.32
N ILE A 492 -18.09 -42.00 26.70
CA ILE A 492 -19.47 -41.71 27.12
C ILE A 492 -20.32 -42.98 27.01
N THR A 493 -20.35 -43.63 25.86
CA THR A 493 -21.12 -44.87 25.64
C THR A 493 -20.69 -46.02 26.56
N GLU A 494 -19.42 -46.05 26.97
CA GLU A 494 -18.92 -46.97 27.99
C GLU A 494 -19.45 -46.67 29.40
N VAL A 495 -19.35 -45.41 29.86
CA VAL A 495 -19.90 -45.01 31.16
C VAL A 495 -21.43 -45.22 31.20
N GLU A 496 -22.14 -44.93 30.10
CA GLU A 496 -23.56 -45.27 30.01
C GLU A 496 -23.84 -46.77 30.12
N ARG A 497 -23.00 -47.62 29.50
CA ARG A 497 -23.11 -49.09 29.59
C ARG A 497 -22.88 -49.58 31.02
N GLU A 498 -21.88 -49.04 31.70
CA GLU A 498 -21.62 -49.31 33.11
C GLU A 498 -22.81 -48.88 33.99
N ILE A 499 -23.39 -47.70 33.76
CA ILE A 499 -24.58 -47.21 34.47
C ILE A 499 -25.80 -48.10 34.18
N ARG A 500 -26.05 -48.51 32.92
CA ARG A 500 -27.13 -49.45 32.56
C ARG A 500 -26.95 -50.78 33.30
N SER A 501 -25.76 -51.37 33.27
CA SER A 501 -25.43 -52.62 33.98
C SER A 501 -25.52 -52.50 35.51
N GLN A 502 -25.16 -51.35 36.09
CA GLN A 502 -25.38 -51.09 37.51
C GLN A 502 -26.89 -51.01 37.83
N ARG A 503 -27.67 -50.28 37.03
CA ARG A 503 -29.13 -50.20 37.18
C ARG A 503 -29.78 -51.57 37.08
N GLU A 504 -29.45 -52.36 36.06
CA GLU A 504 -29.93 -53.73 35.87
C GLU A 504 -29.59 -54.63 37.08
N ARG A 505 -28.36 -54.58 37.59
CA ARG A 505 -27.97 -55.31 38.81
C ARG A 505 -28.73 -54.85 40.04
N THR A 506 -28.94 -53.55 40.23
CA THR A 506 -29.75 -53.05 41.36
C THR A 506 -31.22 -53.44 41.23
N VAL A 507 -31.80 -53.43 40.03
CA VAL A 507 -33.17 -53.87 39.76
C VAL A 507 -33.32 -55.38 39.99
N ALA A 508 -32.35 -56.19 39.57
CA ALA A 508 -32.33 -57.63 39.85
C ALA A 508 -32.24 -57.91 41.36
N MET A 509 -31.32 -57.23 42.07
CA MET A 509 -31.20 -57.34 43.53
C MET A 509 -32.49 -56.91 44.25
N LEU A 510 -33.13 -55.83 43.82
CA LEU A 510 -34.42 -55.40 44.36
C LEU A 510 -35.52 -56.43 44.07
N ALA A 511 -35.56 -57.01 42.86
CA ALA A 511 -36.52 -58.05 42.51
C ALA A 511 -36.32 -59.34 43.33
N ASP A 512 -35.08 -59.71 43.63
CA ASP A 512 -34.78 -60.85 44.51
C ASP A 512 -35.11 -60.54 45.98
N LYS A 513 -34.85 -59.31 46.45
CA LYS A 513 -35.28 -58.86 47.76
C LYS A 513 -36.81 -58.76 47.86
N ASP A 514 -37.52 -58.40 46.80
CA ASP A 514 -38.98 -58.43 46.72
C ASP A 514 -39.52 -59.87 46.75
N LYS A 515 -38.83 -60.83 46.13
CA LYS A 515 -39.17 -62.26 46.28
C LYS A 515 -38.94 -62.71 47.72
N GLU A 516 -37.81 -62.36 48.34
CA GLU A 516 -37.51 -62.68 49.74
C GLU A 516 -38.53 -62.04 50.69
N ILE A 517 -38.91 -60.77 50.48
CA ILE A 517 -39.99 -60.10 51.22
C ILE A 517 -41.33 -60.78 50.98
N LYS A 518 -41.63 -61.27 49.77
CA LYS A 518 -42.85 -62.06 49.50
C LYS A 518 -42.81 -63.43 50.17
N HIS A 519 -41.65 -64.10 50.22
CA HIS A 519 -41.47 -65.36 50.94
C HIS A 519 -41.57 -65.17 52.45
N LEU A 520 -40.93 -64.14 53.02
CA LEU A 520 -41.07 -63.77 54.42
C LEU A 520 -42.50 -63.35 54.74
N LYS A 521 -43.17 -62.56 53.90
CA LYS A 521 -44.60 -62.24 54.07
C LYS A 521 -45.49 -63.48 53.93
N ALA A 522 -45.18 -64.43 53.05
CA ALA A 522 -45.94 -65.68 52.94
C ALA A 522 -45.70 -66.60 54.15
N TYR A 523 -44.48 -66.66 54.66
CA TYR A 523 -44.11 -67.41 55.86
C TYR A 523 -44.71 -66.79 57.12
N THR A 524 -44.58 -65.47 57.29
CA THR A 524 -45.25 -64.69 58.33
C THR A 524 -46.77 -64.76 58.17
N SER A 525 -47.33 -64.77 56.96
CA SER A 525 -48.78 -64.94 56.74
C SER A 525 -49.24 -66.38 56.99
N ALA A 526 -48.40 -67.39 56.81
CA ALA A 526 -48.68 -68.77 57.21
C ALA A 526 -48.66 -68.92 58.75
N PHE A 527 -47.62 -68.42 59.41
CA PHE A 527 -47.54 -68.32 60.88
C PHE A 527 -48.66 -67.45 61.47
N SER A 528 -49.01 -66.36 60.79
CA SER A 528 -50.09 -65.47 61.17
C SER A 528 -51.47 -66.02 60.76
N SER A 529 -51.56 -66.97 59.84
CA SER A 529 -52.78 -67.75 59.59
C SER A 529 -53.00 -68.82 60.66
N GLU A 530 -51.94 -69.22 61.37
CA GLU A 530 -52.01 -70.06 62.57
C GLU A 530 -52.34 -69.20 63.82
N TYR A 531 -52.07 -67.89 63.78
CA TYR A 531 -52.31 -66.94 64.89
C TYR A 531 -52.91 -65.58 64.47
N GLN A 532 -54.02 -65.54 63.73
CA GLN A 532 -54.87 -64.34 63.61
C GLN A 532 -56.35 -64.69 63.77
N THR A 533 -56.79 -64.66 65.02
CA THR A 533 -58.00 -63.91 65.33
C THR A 533 -57.58 -62.51 65.81
N VAL A 534 -58.43 -61.50 65.54
CA VAL A 534 -58.32 -60.09 65.98
C VAL A 534 -57.24 -59.23 65.28
N GLY A 535 -57.61 -58.01 64.86
CA GLY A 535 -56.65 -56.89 64.93
C GLY A 535 -56.48 -55.91 63.76
N HIS A 536 -57.56 -55.38 63.18
CA HIS A 536 -57.75 -53.96 62.79
C HIS A 536 -56.61 -53.14 62.13
N VAL A 537 -56.91 -52.56 60.95
CA VAL A 537 -56.08 -51.57 60.22
C VAL A 537 -56.40 -50.13 60.69
N PRO A 538 -55.37 -49.26 60.83
CA PRO A 538 -55.34 -48.00 60.09
C PRO A 538 -53.93 -47.77 59.49
N GLU A 539 -53.77 -47.66 58.17
CA GLU A 539 -53.94 -46.43 57.38
C GLU A 539 -53.18 -45.21 57.94
N TYR A 540 -52.04 -44.88 57.30
CA TYR A 540 -51.35 -43.60 57.50
C TYR A 540 -50.84 -43.04 56.16
N VAL A 541 -51.13 -41.76 55.93
CA VAL A 541 -50.85 -41.03 54.68
C VAL A 541 -49.45 -40.39 54.74
N PRO A 542 -48.63 -40.43 53.67
CA PRO A 542 -47.28 -39.88 53.72
C PRO A 542 -47.25 -38.35 53.62
N ARG A 543 -46.51 -37.69 54.52
CA ARG A 543 -46.25 -36.25 54.46
C ARG A 543 -44.78 -35.97 54.19
N ARG A 544 -44.50 -35.14 53.17
CA ARG A 544 -43.16 -34.64 52.78
C ARG A 544 -42.79 -33.38 53.56
N SER A 545 -41.55 -32.91 53.30
CA SER A 545 -40.87 -31.72 53.87
C SER A 545 -40.31 -31.96 55.27
N SER A 546 -39.29 -31.26 55.76
CA SER A 546 -38.17 -30.50 55.16
C SER A 546 -37.27 -30.14 56.37
N GLY A 547 -35.95 -30.19 56.25
CA GLY A 547 -35.08 -30.13 57.43
C GLY A 547 -34.95 -28.74 58.07
N THR A 548 -34.44 -28.76 59.30
CA THR A 548 -33.61 -27.71 59.95
C THR A 548 -32.80 -28.38 61.06
N ASP A 549 -31.62 -27.83 61.37
CA ASP A 549 -30.79 -28.26 62.51
C ASP A 549 -31.53 -28.16 63.84
N ASP A 550 -31.22 -29.07 64.76
CA ASP A 550 -31.01 -28.68 66.16
C ASP A 550 -29.98 -29.59 66.83
N VAL A 551 -29.15 -29.00 67.69
CA VAL A 551 -28.00 -29.67 68.33
C VAL A 551 -28.38 -30.07 69.75
N GLN A 552 -28.32 -31.38 70.05
CA GLN A 552 -28.34 -31.88 71.42
C GLN A 552 -27.23 -32.91 71.61
N ASP A 553 -26.36 -32.65 72.60
CA ASP A 553 -25.32 -33.58 73.04
C ASP A 553 -25.94 -34.89 73.54
N PRO A 554 -25.46 -36.07 73.10
CA PRO A 554 -25.92 -37.35 73.63
C PRO A 554 -25.28 -37.63 74.99
N THR A 555 -26.10 -38.03 75.96
CA THR A 555 -25.65 -38.44 77.28
C THR A 555 -24.79 -39.72 77.23
N GLU A 556 -23.90 -39.86 78.21
CA GLU A 556 -22.84 -40.88 78.29
C GLU A 556 -23.35 -42.34 78.24
N GLU A 557 -24.64 -42.56 78.47
CA GLU A 557 -25.33 -43.86 78.39
C GLU A 557 -25.24 -44.48 76.98
N SER A 558 -25.20 -43.66 75.92
CA SER A 558 -24.98 -44.13 74.53
C SER A 558 -23.57 -44.69 74.31
N VAL A 559 -22.56 -44.22 75.04
CA VAL A 559 -21.16 -44.67 74.87
C VAL A 559 -21.01 -46.12 75.37
N SER A 560 -21.68 -46.46 76.47
CA SER A 560 -21.75 -47.83 77.02
C SER A 560 -22.45 -48.82 76.08
N GLU A 561 -23.52 -48.43 75.38
CA GLU A 561 -24.20 -49.29 74.41
C GLU A 561 -23.39 -49.51 73.12
N ILE A 562 -22.61 -48.51 72.70
CA ILE A 562 -21.76 -48.61 71.51
C ILE A 562 -20.61 -49.59 71.74
N MET A 563 -19.96 -49.55 72.91
CA MET A 563 -18.89 -50.51 73.29
C MET A 563 -19.34 -51.97 73.18
N ASN A 564 -20.56 -52.31 73.64
CA ASN A 564 -21.09 -53.68 73.57
C ASN A 564 -21.56 -54.11 72.16
N LYS A 565 -21.60 -53.20 71.19
CA LYS A 565 -21.88 -53.47 69.76
C LYS A 565 -20.64 -53.22 68.87
N GLY A 566 -19.46 -53.03 69.48
CA GLY A 566 -18.28 -52.40 68.87
C GLY A 566 -17.71 -53.07 67.62
N SER A 567 -17.70 -54.41 67.53
CA SER A 567 -16.89 -55.13 66.52
C SER A 567 -17.10 -54.71 65.04
N ILE A 568 -18.31 -54.26 64.67
CA ILE A 568 -18.62 -53.80 63.29
C ILE A 568 -18.54 -52.27 63.16
N ASN A 569 -18.98 -51.52 64.20
CA ASN A 569 -18.96 -50.06 64.16
C ASN A 569 -17.57 -49.47 64.42
N ASP A 570 -16.74 -50.09 65.25
CA ASP A 570 -15.35 -49.71 65.47
C ASP A 570 -14.53 -49.94 64.19
N SER A 571 -14.80 -51.01 63.44
CA SER A 571 -14.19 -51.24 62.13
C SER A 571 -14.54 -50.10 61.14
N ASN A 572 -15.82 -49.71 61.07
CA ASN A 572 -16.26 -48.57 60.27
C ASN A 572 -15.68 -47.22 60.76
N MET A 573 -15.57 -47.04 62.07
CA MET A 573 -14.98 -45.85 62.70
C MET A 573 -13.47 -45.76 62.41
N ILE A 574 -12.74 -46.88 62.52
CA ILE A 574 -11.32 -47.00 62.18
C ILE A 574 -11.11 -46.70 60.70
N HIS A 575 -11.94 -47.24 59.80
CA HIS A 575 -11.87 -46.90 58.37
C HIS A 575 -12.21 -45.43 58.08
N TYR A 576 -13.14 -44.82 58.83
CA TYR A 576 -13.44 -43.39 58.71
C TYR A 576 -12.26 -42.51 59.19
N VAL A 577 -11.66 -42.85 60.34
CA VAL A 577 -10.44 -42.20 60.87
C VAL A 577 -9.26 -42.39 59.92
N GLU A 578 -9.10 -43.56 59.31
CA GLU A 578 -8.07 -43.82 58.31
C GLU A 578 -8.31 -42.97 57.04
N GLN A 579 -9.56 -42.84 56.58
CA GLN A 579 -9.91 -41.96 55.47
C GLN A 579 -9.69 -40.48 55.81
N LEU A 580 -9.93 -40.05 57.04
CA LEU A 580 -9.59 -38.70 57.51
C LEU A 580 -8.07 -38.50 57.50
N ALA A 581 -7.29 -39.42 58.05
CA ALA A 581 -5.83 -39.36 58.03
C ALA A 581 -5.27 -39.31 56.58
N ARG A 582 -5.84 -40.08 55.65
CA ARG A 582 -5.50 -40.01 54.21
C ARG A 582 -5.86 -38.63 53.62
N LYS A 583 -7.02 -38.06 53.98
CA LYS A 583 -7.42 -36.69 53.58
C LYS A 583 -6.49 -35.63 54.18
N ASP A 584 -6.05 -35.76 55.43
CA ASP A 584 -5.11 -34.82 56.05
C ASP A 584 -3.72 -34.91 55.43
N VAL A 585 -3.26 -36.10 55.03
CA VAL A 585 -2.01 -36.26 54.27
C VAL A 585 -2.12 -35.60 52.89
N THR A 586 -3.24 -35.76 52.17
CA THR A 586 -3.41 -35.09 50.86
C THR A 586 -3.58 -33.57 51.03
N ILE A 587 -4.34 -33.09 52.00
CA ILE A 587 -4.47 -31.66 52.34
C ILE A 587 -3.11 -31.07 52.71
N ASN A 588 -2.30 -31.75 53.51
CA ASN A 588 -0.96 -31.28 53.88
C ASN A 588 0.02 -31.34 52.70
N SER A 589 -0.12 -32.31 51.79
CA SER A 589 0.60 -32.33 50.51
C SER A 589 0.21 -31.12 49.65
N ILE A 590 -1.08 -30.86 49.46
CA ILE A 590 -1.61 -29.72 48.70
C ILE A 590 -1.16 -28.39 49.33
N ARG A 591 -1.17 -28.26 50.66
CA ARG A 591 -0.65 -27.07 51.38
C ARG A 591 0.84 -26.86 51.14
N ARG A 592 1.66 -27.94 51.09
CA ARG A 592 3.09 -27.86 50.74
C ARG A 592 3.28 -27.42 49.28
N HIS A 593 2.54 -27.99 48.34
CA HIS A 593 2.58 -27.60 46.93
C HIS A 593 2.12 -26.15 46.73
N LYS A 594 1.05 -25.72 47.40
CA LYS A 594 0.61 -24.31 47.43
C LYS A 594 1.73 -23.39 47.92
N LYS A 595 2.37 -23.69 49.05
CA LYS A 595 3.48 -22.88 49.59
C LYS A 595 4.69 -22.85 48.64
N GLN A 596 4.97 -23.96 47.93
CA GLN A 596 6.03 -24.01 46.92
C GLN A 596 5.70 -23.14 45.71
N LEU A 597 4.46 -23.18 45.22
CA LEU A 597 3.98 -22.32 44.13
C LEU A 597 3.97 -20.84 44.54
N GLU A 598 3.53 -20.50 45.75
CA GLU A 598 3.60 -19.14 46.30
C GLU A 598 5.04 -18.62 46.37
N LEU A 599 6.00 -19.48 46.74
CA LEU A 599 7.42 -19.13 46.77
C LEU A 599 8.00 -18.95 45.36
N GLN A 600 7.60 -19.78 44.39
CA GLN A 600 7.94 -19.61 42.98
C GLN A 600 7.33 -18.32 42.40
N ILE A 601 6.08 -17.98 42.74
CA ILE A 601 5.45 -16.70 42.35
C ILE A 601 6.24 -15.52 42.91
N ARG A 602 6.64 -15.54 44.18
CA ARG A 602 7.49 -14.48 44.77
C ARG A 602 8.87 -14.39 44.09
N GLN A 603 9.47 -15.52 43.74
CA GLN A 603 10.74 -15.53 42.98
C GLN A 603 10.57 -14.96 41.57
N LEU A 604 9.49 -15.30 40.87
CA LEU A 604 9.16 -14.76 39.55
C LEU A 604 8.82 -13.27 39.60
N GLN A 605 8.11 -12.80 40.63
CA GLN A 605 7.86 -11.38 40.87
C GLN A 605 9.15 -10.61 41.14
N GLY A 606 10.04 -11.13 42.00
CA GLY A 606 11.36 -10.54 42.23
C GLY A 606 12.22 -10.52 40.97
N ALA A 607 12.20 -11.60 40.17
CA ALA A 607 12.89 -11.64 38.87
C ALA A 607 12.28 -10.69 37.82
N GLY A 608 10.97 -10.42 37.91
CA GLY A 608 10.27 -9.39 37.13
C GLY A 608 10.77 -8.00 37.48
N ILE A 609 10.71 -7.61 38.76
CA ILE A 609 11.22 -6.32 39.26
C ILE A 609 12.68 -6.10 38.84
N MET A 610 13.54 -7.11 39.01
CA MET A 610 14.95 -7.03 38.59
C MET A 610 15.17 -6.91 37.07
N LYS A 611 14.18 -7.29 36.23
CA LYS A 611 14.20 -7.03 34.78
C LYS A 611 13.67 -5.64 34.47
N ASP A 612 12.57 -5.24 35.11
CA ASP A 612 11.96 -3.92 34.93
C ASP A 612 12.94 -2.79 35.35
N GLU A 613 13.69 -2.99 36.43
CA GLU A 613 14.79 -2.08 36.81
C GLU A 613 15.90 -1.99 35.74
N LYS A 614 16.25 -3.11 35.09
CA LYS A 614 17.25 -3.12 34.02
C LYS A 614 16.74 -2.42 32.76
N TYR A 615 15.51 -2.74 32.33
CA TYR A 615 14.88 -2.06 31.21
C TYR A 615 14.69 -0.57 31.48
N SER A 616 14.35 -0.18 32.71
CA SER A 616 14.29 1.23 33.14
C SER A 616 15.66 1.91 33.03
N GLN A 617 16.75 1.25 33.46
CA GLN A 617 18.12 1.76 33.30
C GLN A 617 18.58 1.83 31.84
N GLU A 618 18.20 0.86 30.99
CA GLU A 618 18.49 0.86 29.56
C GLU A 618 17.72 1.96 28.84
N VAL A 619 16.43 2.14 29.14
CA VAL A 619 15.61 3.25 28.64
C VAL A 619 16.16 4.61 29.11
N ALA A 620 16.64 4.72 30.35
CA ALA A 620 17.28 5.94 30.83
C ALA A 620 18.56 6.27 30.04
N LYS A 621 19.44 5.27 29.80
CA LYS A 621 20.65 5.43 28.98
C LYS A 621 20.34 5.77 27.52
N LEU A 622 19.33 5.12 26.93
CA LEU A 622 18.90 5.41 25.55
C LEU A 622 18.30 6.82 25.44
N LYS A 623 17.50 7.26 26.41
CA LYS A 623 17.02 8.66 26.49
C LYS A 623 18.16 9.66 26.65
N GLU A 624 19.17 9.33 27.46
CA GLU A 624 20.36 10.17 27.61
C GLU A 624 21.15 10.27 26.29
N ALA A 625 21.37 9.15 25.60
CA ALA A 625 22.01 9.13 24.29
C ALA A 625 21.20 9.86 23.20
N MET A 626 19.86 9.75 23.21
CA MET A 626 18.98 10.53 22.33
C MET A 626 19.09 12.03 22.63
N MET A 627 19.03 12.46 23.90
CA MET A 627 19.23 13.86 24.27
C MET A 627 20.65 14.35 23.91
N GLU A 628 21.67 13.49 24.00
CA GLU A 628 23.03 13.83 23.56
C GLU A 628 23.11 13.99 22.03
N TYR A 629 22.42 13.13 21.28
CA TYR A 629 22.33 13.21 19.82
C TYR A 629 21.53 14.44 19.36
N GLU A 630 20.37 14.72 19.97
CA GLU A 630 19.58 15.94 19.74
C GLU A 630 20.40 17.21 20.04
N ARG A 631 21.17 17.24 21.13
CA ARG A 631 22.11 18.34 21.39
C ARG A 631 23.19 18.46 20.33
N LYS A 632 23.68 17.36 19.75
CA LYS A 632 24.68 17.37 18.66
C LYS A 632 24.07 17.86 17.34
N THR A 633 22.90 17.37 16.94
CA THR A 633 22.24 17.80 15.70
C THR A 633 21.77 19.26 15.76
N LEU A 634 21.28 19.73 16.92
CA LEU A 634 20.96 21.15 17.16
C LEU A 634 22.20 22.06 17.20
N ARG A 635 23.41 21.51 17.37
CA ARG A 635 24.67 22.25 17.25
C ARG A 635 25.13 22.41 15.80
N GLU A 636 24.84 21.47 14.91
CA GLU A 636 25.48 21.39 13.59
C GLU A 636 24.92 22.31 12.50
N SER A 637 23.61 22.59 12.46
CA SER A 637 22.98 23.18 11.25
C SER A 637 22.82 24.70 11.22
N ALA A 638 22.39 25.33 12.32
CA ALA A 638 22.07 26.77 12.36
C ALA A 638 22.89 27.57 13.39
N ASN A 639 23.34 26.92 14.46
CA ASN A 639 24.02 27.60 15.57
C ASN A 639 25.50 27.92 15.31
N MET A 640 26.17 27.25 14.36
CA MET A 640 27.62 27.40 14.20
C MET A 640 28.06 28.80 13.76
N GLU A 641 27.36 29.46 12.84
CA GLU A 641 27.74 30.82 12.40
C GLU A 641 27.46 31.89 13.48
N TYR A 642 26.32 31.76 14.18
CA TYR A 642 26.02 32.64 15.31
C TYR A 642 27.01 32.44 16.46
N LEU A 643 27.34 31.19 16.78
CA LEU A 643 28.33 30.84 17.81
C LEU A 643 29.74 31.30 17.43
N LYS A 644 30.18 31.18 16.16
CA LYS A 644 31.45 31.74 15.68
C LYS A 644 31.52 33.25 15.94
N ASN A 645 30.47 33.99 15.60
CA ASN A 645 30.40 35.43 15.80
C ASN A 645 30.41 35.82 17.29
N ILE A 646 29.67 35.10 18.14
CA ILE A 646 29.66 35.32 19.59
C ILE A 646 31.01 34.95 20.23
N LEU A 647 31.65 33.87 19.79
CA LEU A 647 32.94 33.42 20.32
C LEU A 647 34.07 34.35 19.86
N PHE A 648 34.00 34.87 18.63
CA PHE A 648 34.87 35.96 18.17
C PHE A 648 34.67 37.23 19.01
N GLN A 649 33.42 37.60 19.33
CA GLN A 649 33.12 38.72 20.23
C GLN A 649 33.65 38.48 21.65
N TYR A 650 33.57 37.24 22.17
CA TYR A 650 34.12 36.86 23.48
C TYR A 650 35.65 37.03 23.55
N LEU A 651 36.36 36.65 22.48
CA LEU A 651 37.82 36.73 22.38
C LEU A 651 38.32 38.16 22.15
N THR A 652 37.55 39.01 21.46
CA THR A 652 37.92 40.41 21.16
C THR A 652 37.49 41.40 22.25
N THR A 653 36.51 41.07 23.08
CA THR A 653 36.02 41.99 24.13
C THR A 653 36.90 41.96 25.37
N SER A 654 37.50 43.09 25.73
CA SER A 654 38.39 43.23 26.89
C SER A 654 37.67 43.38 28.24
N ASP A 655 36.39 43.79 28.27
CA ASP A 655 35.61 43.86 29.50
C ASP A 655 35.28 42.46 30.05
N ALA A 656 35.47 42.26 31.36
CA ALA A 656 35.14 41.03 32.06
C ALA A 656 33.62 40.83 32.21
N THR A 657 32.84 41.91 32.37
CA THR A 657 31.39 41.80 32.59
C THR A 657 30.63 41.47 31.31
N ALA A 658 31.01 42.12 30.19
CA ALA A 658 30.55 41.76 28.85
C ALA A 658 30.92 40.31 28.50
N ARG A 659 32.17 39.88 28.76
CA ARG A 659 32.59 38.49 28.57
C ARG A 659 31.73 37.51 29.39
N GLN A 660 31.38 37.82 30.63
CA GLN A 660 30.51 36.94 31.43
C GLN A 660 29.07 36.86 30.89
N ARG A 661 28.51 37.97 30.37
CA ARG A 661 27.20 37.96 29.69
C ARG A 661 27.23 37.14 28.39
N ILE A 662 28.31 37.28 27.62
CA ILE A 662 28.55 36.50 26.41
C ILE A 662 28.70 35.01 26.75
N LEU A 663 29.40 34.67 27.84
CA LEU A 663 29.54 33.30 28.32
C LEU A 663 28.19 32.69 28.69
N VAL A 664 27.30 33.45 29.36
CA VAL A 664 25.91 33.01 29.63
C VAL A 664 25.19 32.68 28.32
N ALA A 665 25.25 33.56 27.32
CA ALA A 665 24.65 33.30 26.00
C ALA A 665 25.25 32.05 25.32
N ILE A 666 26.56 31.85 25.39
CA ILE A 666 27.22 30.63 24.89
C ILE A 666 26.67 29.39 25.62
N THR A 667 26.52 29.42 26.95
CA THR A 667 25.98 28.26 27.70
C THR A 667 24.52 27.94 27.40
N THR A 668 23.68 28.95 27.10
CA THR A 668 22.28 28.71 26.71
C THR A 668 22.16 28.20 25.27
N ILE A 669 22.94 28.76 24.34
CA ILE A 669 22.95 28.35 22.92
C ILE A 669 23.47 26.92 22.75
N LEU A 670 24.53 26.52 23.48
CA LEU A 670 25.08 25.16 23.44
C LEU A 670 24.32 24.15 24.33
N GLN A 671 23.29 24.61 25.07
CA GLN A 671 22.50 23.82 26.02
C GLN A 671 23.38 22.94 26.93
N PHE A 672 24.31 23.58 27.65
CA PHE A 672 25.19 22.87 28.58
C PHE A 672 24.40 22.18 29.69
N SER A 673 24.80 20.96 30.02
CA SER A 673 24.32 20.24 31.21
C SER A 673 24.47 21.11 32.47
N PRO A 674 23.61 20.99 33.48
CA PRO A 674 23.81 21.66 34.77
C PRO A 674 25.18 21.38 35.42
N ASP A 675 25.84 20.27 35.07
CA ASP A 675 27.21 19.95 35.52
C ASP A 675 28.32 20.61 34.70
N GLU A 676 28.03 20.97 33.45
CA GLU A 676 28.93 21.70 32.55
C GLU A 676 28.83 23.20 32.83
N SER A 677 27.61 23.72 32.99
CA SER A 677 27.35 25.11 33.38
C SER A 677 28.00 25.47 34.72
N ARG A 678 27.96 24.56 35.71
CA ARG A 678 28.67 24.71 36.99
C ARG A 678 30.20 24.75 36.82
N ARG A 679 30.76 23.90 35.95
CA ARG A 679 32.21 23.89 35.65
C ARG A 679 32.66 25.12 34.84
N ALA A 680 31.79 25.69 34.01
CA ALA A 680 32.03 26.92 33.28
C ALA A 680 31.95 28.21 34.14
N GLY A 681 31.67 28.10 35.45
CA GLY A 681 31.58 29.26 36.35
C GLY A 681 30.31 30.11 36.16
N VAL A 682 29.34 29.64 35.39
CA VAL A 682 28.08 30.35 35.14
C VAL A 682 27.10 30.05 36.26
N LYS A 683 26.90 31.02 37.16
CA LYS A 683 25.77 31.03 38.09
C LYS A 683 24.51 31.45 37.33
N MET A 684 23.77 30.46 36.83
CA MET A 684 22.34 30.64 36.53
C MET A 684 21.64 31.15 37.81
N ARG A 685 20.76 32.14 37.64
CA ARG A 685 19.95 32.72 38.73
C ARG A 685 18.59 32.05 38.81
#